data_AF-A0A514CI24-F1
#
_entry.id   AF-A0A514CI24-F1
#
_cell.length_a   1.000
_cell.length_b   1.000
_cell.length_c   1.000
_cell.angle_alpha   90.00
_cell.angle_beta   90.00
_cell.angle_gamma   90.00
#
_symmetry.space_group_name_H-M   'P 1'
#
loop_
_entity.id
_entity.type
_entity.pdbx_description
1 polymer ?
#
loop_
_entity_poly.entity_id
_entity_poly.type
_entity_poly.pdbx_seq_one_letter_code
_entity_poly.pdbx_strand_id
1 'polypeptide(L)'
;MKRVLKETLQYYMIWRPEVVMELQFSKISFGRSFLPLLLVALVMCSCTDQVGNDERSNIKIEHYELLNVENGDLQETRIQKDFSGTEVLNLGMQSDTVYISAEVDVSELKSSGPFYLEVKNPTIRYLELFVKDTSGSYVSSGVKGTAFMGDGLNGHLAPAFWVENIETGDIVFKLYSQEPISFETSVYPESVFEGMDTRRMLLANIYIGIMLALFLYNLVLYFSVRDGVYLVYCLYILFISLAQLSLAGYSRLFLFSDNFRFFEVSAVLFSALSGVFAVTFIRIFLKTKSIIPKLDKVLLGIGVIYGLVLFTRVFSFVELSYRLTDLAGMLVAVFFFLSAIMAAKSGYRPALYFLIAWSFFLVGVVIFVLKNLGIELLQDLASFPMLVGTALEAILLSLALANRINILKKEKEQQQQGKLKALKENERLVREQNVILEEKVKLRTKELELTLKNLQNTQTQLVNQEKMASLGQLTAGIAHEINNPINFVSSNISPLKRDLQDVLEITEAYRQKGKEEFSETTRKSLHDLEEDLEFSYLVEEIDMLLKGMEEGAKRTVEIVKGLRLFSRVDEQDVKKVDLHDGLNSTLILLNSTMGRVGVDKHYGEIPMVECLAGKINQVFMNIISNAVQALQEHDNITHPLVEITTSVVEGNKVRIEIKDNGPGMPEHVKERIFEPFFTTKQVGKGTGLGLSIVYKIIENHQGALEVFSEEGKGTSFVITLPIYQKTARNE
;
A
#
# COMPACT_ATOMS: atom_id res chain seq x y z
N MET A 1 -49.78 3.17 1.77
CA MET A 1 -48.98 1.99 1.35
C MET A 1 -47.57 2.34 0.89
N LYS A 2 -47.34 3.12 -0.18
CA LYS A 2 -45.98 3.55 -0.61
C LYS A 2 -45.19 4.36 0.44
N ARG A 3 -45.86 5.18 1.24
CA ARG A 3 -45.24 5.96 2.33
C ARG A 3 -44.83 5.08 3.53
N VAL A 4 -45.68 4.11 3.87
CA VAL A 4 -45.39 3.08 4.88
C VAL A 4 -44.24 2.18 4.43
N LEU A 5 -44.18 1.81 3.14
CA LEU A 5 -43.08 1.03 2.56
C LEU A 5 -41.75 1.83 2.56
N LYS A 6 -41.82 3.14 2.31
CA LYS A 6 -40.64 4.02 2.33
C LYS A 6 -40.12 4.24 3.75
N GLU A 7 -41.00 4.37 4.73
CA GLU A 7 -40.65 4.49 6.16
C GLU A 7 -40.14 3.14 6.74
N THR A 8 -40.65 1.99 6.30
CA THR A 8 -40.09 0.67 6.66
C THR A 8 -38.75 0.38 5.99
N LEU A 9 -38.53 0.80 4.74
CA LEU A 9 -37.23 0.70 4.06
C LEU A 9 -36.18 1.64 4.68
N GLN A 10 -36.59 2.81 5.18
CA GLN A 10 -35.69 3.73 5.88
C GLN A 10 -35.28 3.20 7.27
N TYR A 11 -36.13 2.41 7.94
CA TYR A 11 -35.79 1.65 9.15
C TYR A 11 -34.87 0.45 8.87
N TYR A 12 -35.01 -0.22 7.71
CA TYR A 12 -34.12 -1.31 7.30
C TYR A 12 -32.70 -0.85 6.93
N MET A 13 -32.53 0.40 6.46
CA MET A 13 -31.20 0.96 6.16
C MET A 13 -30.40 1.37 7.42
N ILE A 14 -31.00 1.35 8.61
CA ILE A 14 -30.32 1.61 9.89
C ILE A 14 -29.93 0.29 10.60
N TRP A 15 -30.02 -0.85 9.92
CA TRP A 15 -29.36 -2.08 10.36
C TRP A 15 -27.88 -2.05 9.97
N ARG A 16 -27.09 -1.20 10.64
CA ARG A 16 -25.66 -1.47 10.74
C ARG A 16 -25.51 -2.71 11.62
N PRO A 17 -24.96 -3.84 11.13
CA PRO A 17 -24.76 -5.04 11.95
C PRO A 17 -23.95 -4.77 13.23
N GLU A 18 -23.20 -3.66 13.26
CA GLU A 18 -22.44 -3.16 14.41
C GLU A 18 -23.34 -2.73 15.58
N VAL A 19 -24.49 -2.09 15.34
CA VAL A 19 -25.36 -1.51 16.39
C VAL A 19 -26.26 -2.57 17.04
N VAL A 20 -26.71 -3.56 16.27
CA VAL A 20 -27.44 -4.73 16.81
C VAL A 20 -26.49 -5.65 17.61
N MET A 21 -25.20 -5.68 17.25
CA MET A 21 -24.16 -6.38 18.02
C MET A 21 -23.80 -5.68 19.34
N GLU A 22 -23.87 -4.36 19.43
CA GLU A 22 -23.54 -3.60 20.66
C GLU A 22 -24.64 -3.67 21.73
N LEU A 23 -25.91 -3.86 21.36
CA LEU A 23 -27.01 -3.64 22.29
C LEU A 23 -27.42 -4.83 23.19
N GLN A 24 -26.94 -6.07 23.01
CA GLN A 24 -27.27 -7.16 23.96
C GLN A 24 -26.22 -8.26 24.22
N PHE A 25 -25.11 -8.36 23.48
CA PHE A 25 -24.23 -9.54 23.62
C PHE A 25 -23.13 -9.45 24.70
N SER A 26 -22.78 -8.25 25.18
CA SER A 26 -21.73 -8.09 26.22
C SER A 26 -22.22 -8.38 27.65
N LYS A 27 -23.53 -8.47 27.86
CA LYS A 27 -24.16 -8.66 29.18
C LYS A 27 -24.88 -10.00 29.34
N ILE A 28 -24.75 -10.91 28.38
CA ILE A 28 -25.21 -12.30 28.58
C ILE A 28 -24.13 -12.99 29.43
N SER A 29 -24.22 -12.81 30.74
CA SER A 29 -23.46 -13.65 31.67
C SER A 29 -24.00 -15.07 31.56
N PHE A 30 -23.08 -16.04 31.56
CA PHE A 30 -23.36 -17.47 31.43
C PHE A 30 -24.50 -17.95 32.35
N GLY A 31 -24.70 -17.31 33.51
CA GLY A 31 -25.77 -17.64 34.44
C GLY A 31 -27.19 -17.19 34.02
N ARG A 32 -27.37 -16.07 33.29
CA ARG A 32 -28.71 -15.56 32.96
C ARG A 32 -29.37 -16.26 31.77
N SER A 33 -28.60 -16.77 30.82
CA SER A 33 -29.12 -17.54 29.67
C SER A 33 -29.25 -19.04 29.94
N PHE A 34 -28.66 -19.54 31.01
CA PHE A 34 -28.77 -20.95 31.40
C PHE A 34 -30.11 -21.27 32.08
N LEU A 35 -30.68 -20.30 32.80
CA LEU A 35 -31.90 -20.49 33.59
C LEU A 35 -33.10 -21.00 32.76
N PRO A 36 -33.43 -20.42 31.58
CA PRO A 36 -34.55 -20.89 30.77
C PRO A 36 -34.33 -22.28 30.17
N LEU A 37 -33.09 -22.57 29.74
CA LEU A 37 -32.71 -23.86 29.15
C LEU A 37 -32.69 -24.99 30.20
N LEU A 38 -32.24 -24.67 31.41
CA LEU A 38 -32.32 -25.57 32.56
C LEU A 38 -33.78 -25.83 32.96
N LEU A 39 -34.64 -24.82 32.89
CA LEU A 39 -36.08 -24.96 33.14
C LEU A 39 -36.73 -25.91 32.13
N VAL A 40 -36.38 -25.79 30.85
CA VAL A 40 -36.86 -26.71 29.81
C VAL A 40 -36.36 -28.14 30.04
N ALA A 41 -35.10 -28.31 30.44
CA ALA A 41 -34.56 -29.63 30.81
C ALA A 41 -35.26 -30.23 32.04
N LEU A 42 -35.57 -29.41 33.05
CA LEU A 42 -36.32 -29.82 34.24
C LEU A 42 -37.77 -30.19 33.91
N VAL A 43 -38.42 -29.45 33.01
CA VAL A 43 -39.77 -29.78 32.52
C VAL A 43 -39.77 -31.10 31.75
N MET A 44 -38.76 -31.33 30.90
CA MET A 44 -38.57 -32.61 30.22
C MET A 44 -38.37 -33.73 31.25
N CYS A 45 -37.48 -33.56 32.24
CA CYS A 45 -37.26 -34.53 33.31
C CYS A 45 -38.54 -34.82 34.13
N SER A 46 -39.31 -33.79 34.48
CA SER A 46 -40.54 -33.97 35.24
C SER A 46 -41.63 -34.67 34.44
N CYS A 47 -41.75 -34.38 33.15
CA CYS A 47 -42.68 -35.08 32.27
C CYS A 47 -42.24 -36.55 32.07
N THR A 48 -40.92 -36.81 31.99
CA THR A 48 -40.41 -38.19 31.90
C THR A 48 -40.62 -39.00 33.16
N ASP A 49 -40.40 -38.42 34.36
CA ASP A 49 -40.64 -39.11 35.63
C ASP A 49 -42.11 -39.52 35.78
N GLN A 50 -43.03 -38.68 35.28
CA GLN A 50 -44.45 -38.98 35.24
C GLN A 50 -44.80 -40.11 34.27
N VAL A 51 -44.16 -40.19 33.10
CA VAL A 51 -44.31 -41.33 32.18
C VAL A 51 -43.79 -42.62 32.82
N GLY A 52 -42.63 -42.56 33.47
CA GLY A 52 -42.06 -43.72 34.19
C GLY A 52 -42.95 -44.21 35.32
N ASN A 53 -43.65 -43.31 36.02
CA ASN A 53 -44.65 -43.70 37.03
C ASN A 53 -45.91 -44.34 36.41
N ASP A 54 -46.36 -43.91 35.23
CA ASP A 54 -47.46 -44.60 34.54
C ASP A 54 -47.03 -45.98 34.05
N GLU A 55 -45.78 -46.11 33.57
CA GLU A 55 -45.17 -47.39 33.18
C GLU A 55 -45.05 -48.37 34.35
N ARG A 56 -45.19 -47.93 35.61
CA ARG A 56 -45.27 -48.81 36.80
C ARG A 56 -46.67 -49.29 37.13
N SER A 57 -47.69 -48.78 36.44
CA SER A 57 -49.10 -49.16 36.62
C SER A 57 -49.61 -50.12 35.54
N ASN A 58 -48.70 -50.71 34.77
CA ASN A 58 -48.97 -51.72 33.76
C ASN A 58 -48.77 -53.15 34.32
N ILE A 59 -49.25 -54.15 33.59
CA ILE A 59 -48.75 -55.52 33.73
C ILE A 59 -47.62 -55.69 32.73
N LYS A 60 -46.42 -55.96 33.24
CA LYS A 60 -45.30 -56.42 32.42
C LYS A 60 -45.44 -57.92 32.21
N ILE A 61 -45.25 -58.35 30.97
CA ILE A 61 -45.19 -59.77 30.65
C ILE A 61 -43.72 -60.20 30.76
N GLU A 62 -43.45 -61.17 31.62
CA GLU A 62 -42.09 -61.70 31.89
C GLU A 62 -41.92 -63.15 31.43
N HIS A 63 -43.00 -63.79 30.96
CA HIS A 63 -42.97 -65.15 30.43
C HIS A 63 -43.24 -65.11 28.92
N TYR A 64 -42.16 -65.30 28.14
CA TYR A 64 -42.21 -65.39 26.69
C TYR A 64 -41.71 -66.76 26.23
N GLU A 65 -42.46 -67.41 25.35
CA GLU A 65 -42.07 -68.66 24.72
C GLU A 65 -42.02 -68.48 23.20
N LEU A 66 -40.91 -68.85 22.58
CA LEU A 66 -40.80 -68.85 21.13
C LEU A 66 -41.36 -70.17 20.59
N LEU A 67 -42.39 -70.07 19.75
CA LEU A 67 -43.13 -71.21 19.23
C LEU A 67 -42.61 -71.60 17.85
N ASN A 68 -42.38 -72.90 17.65
CA ASN A 68 -42.23 -73.47 16.32
C ASN A 68 -43.61 -73.95 15.84
N VAL A 69 -44.13 -73.32 14.79
CA VAL A 69 -45.47 -73.56 14.24
C VAL A 69 -45.32 -74.27 12.90
N GLU A 70 -45.65 -75.56 12.84
CA GLU A 70 -45.64 -76.33 11.59
C GLU A 70 -46.89 -75.99 10.76
N ASN A 71 -46.71 -75.66 9.48
CA ASN A 71 -47.79 -75.33 8.52
C ASN A 71 -48.73 -74.16 8.90
N GLY A 72 -48.38 -73.34 9.90
CA GLY A 72 -49.19 -72.20 10.34
C GLY A 72 -50.38 -72.57 11.22
N ASP A 73 -50.46 -73.82 11.68
CA ASP A 73 -51.49 -74.25 12.63
C ASP A 73 -51.03 -74.00 14.08
N LEU A 74 -51.69 -73.05 14.74
CA LEU A 74 -51.42 -72.68 16.14
C LEU A 74 -51.89 -73.74 17.15
N GLN A 75 -52.52 -74.83 16.70
CA GLN A 75 -52.91 -75.97 17.54
C GLN A 75 -51.78 -77.01 17.71
N GLU A 76 -50.82 -77.07 16.78
CA GLU A 76 -49.66 -77.99 16.82
C GLU A 76 -48.34 -77.21 17.03
N THR A 77 -48.18 -76.64 18.22
CA THR A 77 -46.99 -75.84 18.56
C THR A 77 -46.01 -76.60 19.44
N ARG A 78 -44.71 -76.49 19.14
CA ARG A 78 -43.63 -76.90 20.06
C ARG A 78 -42.89 -75.69 20.57
N ILE A 79 -42.60 -75.65 21.88
CA ILE A 79 -41.74 -74.64 22.48
C ILE A 79 -40.33 -74.81 21.91
N GLN A 80 -39.88 -73.83 21.13
CA GLN A 80 -38.54 -73.81 20.55
C GLN A 80 -37.53 -73.30 21.56
N LYS A 81 -37.90 -72.27 22.34
CA LYS A 81 -37.07 -71.69 23.39
C LYS A 81 -37.92 -70.92 24.38
N ASP A 82 -37.69 -71.18 25.66
CA ASP A 82 -38.35 -70.50 26.78
C ASP A 82 -37.47 -69.36 27.30
N PHE A 83 -38.09 -68.22 27.57
CA PHE A 83 -37.47 -66.98 28.02
C PHE A 83 -38.10 -66.45 29.31
N SER A 84 -38.65 -67.33 30.17
CA SER A 84 -39.21 -66.95 31.47
C SER A 84 -38.23 -66.11 32.31
N GLY A 85 -38.72 -65.00 32.87
CA GLY A 85 -37.95 -64.07 33.69
C GLY A 85 -37.18 -63.03 32.89
N THR A 86 -37.53 -62.80 31.62
CA THR A 86 -36.99 -61.69 30.82
C THR A 86 -38.08 -60.71 30.42
N GLU A 87 -37.94 -59.44 30.81
CA GLU A 87 -38.92 -58.39 30.44
C GLU A 87 -38.85 -58.00 28.95
N VAL A 88 -37.66 -58.11 28.33
CA VAL A 88 -37.41 -57.70 26.94
C VAL A 88 -36.73 -58.83 26.18
N LEU A 89 -37.41 -59.35 25.16
CA LEU A 89 -36.91 -60.39 24.28
C LEU A 89 -36.19 -59.75 23.07
N ASN A 90 -34.86 -59.81 23.07
CA ASN A 90 -34.06 -59.37 21.92
C ASN A 90 -33.74 -60.56 20.99
N LEU A 91 -34.45 -60.64 19.86
CA LEU A 91 -34.28 -61.70 18.86
C LEU A 91 -33.27 -61.33 17.76
N GLY A 92 -32.72 -60.10 17.77
CA GLY A 92 -31.88 -59.62 16.69
C GLY A 92 -32.61 -59.62 15.34
N MET A 93 -31.88 -59.77 14.24
CA MET A 93 -32.50 -59.88 12.91
C MET A 93 -32.91 -61.34 12.64
N GLN A 94 -34.18 -61.52 12.28
CA GLN A 94 -34.76 -62.82 11.91
C GLN A 94 -35.15 -62.80 10.43
N SER A 95 -34.80 -63.86 9.70
CA SER A 95 -35.16 -64.01 8.28
C SER A 95 -36.59 -64.48 8.08
N ASP A 96 -37.13 -65.21 9.06
CA ASP A 96 -38.38 -65.94 8.99
C ASP A 96 -39.43 -65.36 9.95
N THR A 97 -40.70 -65.73 9.75
CA THR A 97 -41.79 -65.36 10.66
C THR A 97 -41.59 -66.01 12.01
N VAL A 98 -41.70 -65.22 13.08
CA VAL A 98 -41.55 -65.70 14.46
C VAL A 98 -42.92 -65.69 15.13
N TYR A 99 -43.20 -66.73 15.91
CA TYR A 99 -44.36 -66.81 16.78
C TYR A 99 -43.90 -66.73 18.23
N ILE A 100 -44.46 -65.79 19.00
CA ILE A 100 -44.16 -65.60 20.41
C ILE A 100 -45.44 -65.81 21.21
N SER A 101 -45.43 -66.80 22.09
CA SER A 101 -46.43 -66.92 23.16
C SER A 101 -46.04 -65.99 24.31
N ALA A 102 -47.03 -65.34 24.90
CA ALA A 102 -46.88 -64.50 26.06
C ALA A 102 -47.98 -64.88 27.07
N GLU A 103 -47.60 -65.18 28.30
CA GLU A 103 -48.56 -65.50 29.35
C GLU A 103 -49.01 -64.20 30.04
N VAL A 104 -50.32 -63.93 30.03
CA VAL A 104 -50.87 -62.75 30.69
C VAL A 104 -51.55 -63.17 31.99
N ASP A 105 -51.02 -62.72 33.13
CA ASP A 105 -51.70 -62.84 34.41
C ASP A 105 -52.51 -61.58 34.71
N VAL A 106 -53.84 -61.69 34.61
CA VAL A 106 -54.80 -60.60 34.82
C VAL A 106 -55.26 -60.55 36.29
N SER A 107 -54.80 -61.46 37.15
CA SER A 107 -55.27 -61.58 38.55
C SER A 107 -54.97 -60.35 39.42
N GLU A 108 -53.98 -59.54 39.04
CA GLU A 108 -53.59 -58.31 39.73
C GLU A 108 -54.42 -57.06 39.32
N LEU A 109 -55.25 -57.14 38.28
CA LEU A 109 -56.02 -56.01 37.77
C LEU A 109 -57.27 -55.72 38.63
N LYS A 110 -57.22 -54.61 39.37
CA LYS A 110 -58.34 -54.13 40.20
C LYS A 110 -59.51 -53.51 39.42
N SER A 111 -59.40 -53.35 38.10
CA SER A 111 -60.40 -52.69 37.25
C SER A 111 -60.97 -53.63 36.19
N SER A 112 -62.28 -53.82 36.19
CA SER A 112 -63.03 -54.40 35.07
C SER A 112 -63.28 -53.32 34.01
N GLY A 113 -62.51 -53.33 32.92
CA GLY A 113 -62.61 -52.38 31.81
C GLY A 113 -61.71 -52.79 30.64
N PRO A 114 -61.77 -52.11 29.48
CA PRO A 114 -60.97 -52.45 28.31
C PRO A 114 -59.47 -52.21 28.56
N PHE A 115 -58.64 -53.06 27.95
CA PHE A 115 -57.18 -53.00 28.05
C PHE A 115 -56.55 -52.70 26.70
N TYR A 116 -55.42 -51.99 26.74
CA TYR A 116 -54.50 -51.89 25.61
C TYR A 116 -53.30 -52.78 25.83
N LEU A 117 -53.06 -53.66 24.86
CA LEU A 117 -51.83 -54.39 24.77
C LEU A 117 -50.89 -53.65 23.83
N GLU A 118 -49.80 -53.11 24.36
CA GLU A 118 -48.76 -52.41 23.59
C GLU A 118 -47.55 -53.31 23.43
N VAL A 119 -47.06 -53.46 22.19
CA VAL A 119 -45.73 -54.00 21.92
C VAL A 119 -44.79 -52.82 21.70
N LYS A 120 -43.86 -52.56 22.63
CA LYS A 120 -43.01 -51.34 22.69
C LYS A 120 -41.89 -51.33 21.65
N ASN A 121 -42.25 -51.48 20.38
CA ASN A 121 -41.35 -51.36 19.26
C ASN A 121 -42.08 -50.80 18.04
N PRO A 122 -41.90 -49.49 17.73
CA PRO A 122 -42.61 -48.83 16.64
C PRO A 122 -42.13 -49.24 15.24
N THR A 123 -41.02 -49.97 15.12
CA THR A 123 -40.45 -50.36 13.82
C THR A 123 -40.87 -51.76 13.36
N ILE A 124 -41.65 -52.51 14.15
CA ILE A 124 -42.16 -53.82 13.76
C ILE A 124 -43.01 -53.69 12.48
N ARG A 125 -42.59 -54.41 11.43
CA ARG A 125 -43.23 -54.32 10.12
C ARG A 125 -44.61 -54.97 10.07
N TYR A 126 -44.70 -56.19 10.59
CA TYR A 126 -45.94 -56.96 10.68
C TYR A 126 -46.05 -57.55 12.09
N LEU A 127 -47.20 -57.32 12.72
CA LEU A 127 -47.56 -57.91 14.00
C LEU A 127 -49.03 -58.29 13.98
N GLU A 128 -49.33 -59.55 14.24
CA GLU A 128 -50.70 -60.05 14.36
C GLU A 128 -50.88 -60.69 15.73
N LEU A 129 -51.96 -60.32 16.41
CA LEU A 129 -52.30 -60.82 17.74
C LEU A 129 -53.35 -61.92 17.61
N PHE A 130 -53.11 -63.05 18.26
CA PHE A 130 -54.05 -64.17 18.40
C PHE A 130 -54.44 -64.35 19.86
N VAL A 131 -55.75 -64.40 20.12
CA VAL A 131 -56.33 -64.60 21.45
C VAL A 131 -57.20 -65.86 21.43
N LYS A 132 -57.26 -66.62 22.54
CA LYS A 132 -58.11 -67.81 22.64
C LYS A 132 -59.59 -67.40 22.74
N ASP A 133 -60.44 -67.97 21.90
CA ASP A 133 -61.90 -67.86 22.02
C ASP A 133 -62.43 -68.84 23.09
N THR A 134 -63.71 -68.73 23.46
CA THR A 134 -64.47 -69.59 24.38
C THR A 134 -64.38 -71.10 24.08
N SER A 135 -63.96 -71.48 22.87
CA SER A 135 -63.71 -72.85 22.43
C SER A 135 -62.26 -73.33 22.65
N GLY A 136 -61.37 -72.48 23.17
CA GLY A 136 -59.94 -72.73 23.36
C GLY A 136 -59.08 -72.59 22.10
N SER A 137 -59.65 -72.21 20.95
CA SER A 137 -58.92 -72.02 19.69
C SER A 137 -58.43 -70.58 19.53
N TYR A 138 -57.23 -70.40 18.95
CA TYR A 138 -56.65 -69.09 18.65
C TYR A 138 -57.37 -68.41 17.48
N VAL A 139 -57.88 -67.19 17.72
CA VAL A 139 -58.51 -66.32 16.71
C VAL A 139 -57.72 -65.03 16.59
N SER A 140 -57.52 -64.55 15.36
CA SER A 140 -56.83 -63.28 15.09
C SER A 140 -57.67 -62.11 15.61
N SER A 141 -57.11 -61.35 16.55
CA SER A 141 -57.69 -60.14 17.12
C SER A 141 -57.39 -58.90 16.27
N GLY A 142 -56.51 -59.03 15.27
CA GLY A 142 -56.17 -57.95 14.34
C GLY A 142 -54.69 -57.93 13.97
N VAL A 143 -54.36 -57.11 12.98
CA VAL A 143 -52.99 -56.92 12.48
C VAL A 143 -52.60 -55.45 12.63
N LYS A 144 -51.38 -55.21 13.12
CA LYS A 144 -50.75 -53.90 13.26
C LYS A 144 -49.31 -53.95 12.72
N GLY A 145 -48.67 -52.79 12.59
CA GLY A 145 -47.27 -52.68 12.17
C GLY A 145 -47.03 -51.53 11.19
N THR A 146 -45.79 -51.39 10.72
CA THR A 146 -45.42 -50.34 9.76
C THR A 146 -46.02 -50.56 8.37
N ALA A 147 -46.32 -51.82 8.00
CA ALA A 147 -46.92 -52.17 6.71
C ALA A 147 -48.43 -51.85 6.60
N PHE A 148 -49.12 -51.62 7.72
CA PHE A 148 -50.57 -51.38 7.77
C PHE A 148 -50.86 -49.89 7.98
N MET A 149 -51.52 -49.24 7.01
CA MET A 149 -51.89 -47.82 7.07
C MET A 149 -53.13 -47.58 7.93
N GLY A 150 -53.10 -46.56 8.78
CA GLY A 150 -54.31 -45.99 9.42
C GLY A 150 -54.86 -46.73 10.64
N ASP A 151 -54.33 -47.89 11.01
CA ASP A 151 -54.89 -48.73 12.08
C ASP A 151 -54.27 -48.49 13.48
N GLY A 152 -53.40 -47.49 13.65
CA GLY A 152 -52.92 -47.10 14.98
C GLY A 152 -54.02 -46.37 15.76
N LEU A 153 -54.32 -46.77 16.99
CA LEU A 153 -55.21 -46.04 17.88
C LEU A 153 -54.79 -44.57 17.98
N ASN A 154 -55.60 -43.64 17.47
CA ASN A 154 -55.40 -42.19 17.60
C ASN A 154 -53.96 -41.68 17.31
N GLY A 155 -53.22 -42.32 16.39
CA GLY A 155 -51.85 -41.91 16.06
C GLY A 155 -50.77 -42.42 17.02
N HIS A 156 -51.09 -43.38 17.89
CA HIS A 156 -50.13 -44.10 18.72
C HIS A 156 -49.07 -44.81 17.86
N LEU A 157 -47.81 -44.72 18.28
CA LEU A 157 -46.65 -45.05 17.46
C LEU A 157 -46.31 -46.54 17.43
N ALA A 158 -46.45 -47.19 18.58
CA ALA A 158 -46.18 -48.61 18.74
C ALA A 158 -47.41 -49.43 18.33
N PRO A 159 -47.24 -50.69 17.89
CA PRO A 159 -48.37 -51.59 17.69
C PRO A 159 -49.14 -51.79 19.00
N ALA A 160 -50.37 -51.28 19.06
CA ALA A 160 -51.28 -51.47 20.18
C ALA A 160 -52.58 -52.13 19.73
N PHE A 161 -53.05 -53.08 20.54
CA PHE A 161 -54.30 -53.80 20.33
C PHE A 161 -55.26 -53.48 21.46
N TRP A 162 -56.50 -53.18 21.08
CA TRP A 162 -57.58 -53.03 22.03
C TRP A 162 -58.19 -54.40 22.31
N VAL A 163 -58.32 -54.76 23.59
CA VAL A 163 -58.86 -56.05 24.00
C VAL A 163 -59.94 -55.82 25.08
N GLU A 164 -61.18 -56.23 24.79
CA GLU A 164 -62.35 -56.00 25.67
C GLU A 164 -62.27 -56.81 26.97
N ASN A 165 -61.89 -58.09 26.86
CA ASN A 165 -61.72 -59.00 27.99
C ASN A 165 -60.47 -59.86 27.74
N ILE A 166 -59.50 -59.80 28.65
CA ILE A 166 -58.39 -60.76 28.70
C ILE A 166 -58.66 -61.70 29.86
N GLU A 167 -58.84 -62.99 29.57
CA GLU A 167 -58.78 -64.03 30.60
C GLU A 167 -57.31 -64.40 30.84
N THR A 168 -56.95 -64.80 32.06
CA THR A 168 -55.59 -65.30 32.34
C THR A 168 -55.27 -66.47 31.42
N GLY A 169 -54.21 -66.34 30.63
CA GLY A 169 -53.80 -67.37 29.67
C GLY A 169 -52.84 -66.87 28.59
N ASP A 170 -52.46 -67.79 27.70
CA ASP A 170 -51.49 -67.51 26.63
C ASP A 170 -52.12 -66.75 25.46
N ILE A 171 -51.50 -65.64 25.10
CA ILE A 171 -51.72 -64.93 23.84
C ILE A 171 -50.55 -65.22 22.90
N VAL A 172 -50.81 -65.24 21.59
CA VAL A 172 -49.76 -65.52 20.59
C VAL A 172 -49.61 -64.35 19.64
N PHE A 173 -48.37 -63.92 19.43
CA PHE A 173 -47.98 -62.93 18.44
C PHE A 173 -47.31 -63.58 17.26
N LYS A 174 -47.79 -63.29 16.06
CA LYS A 174 -47.09 -63.58 14.81
C LYS A 174 -46.41 -62.31 14.33
N LEU A 175 -45.09 -62.33 14.24
CA LEU A 175 -44.31 -61.16 13.85
C LEU A 175 -43.37 -61.45 12.69
N TYR A 176 -43.18 -60.44 11.85
CA TYR A 176 -42.20 -60.42 10.78
C TYR A 176 -41.60 -59.02 10.68
N SER A 177 -40.28 -58.91 10.73
CA SER A 177 -39.55 -57.66 10.58
C SER A 177 -38.23 -57.88 9.86
N GLN A 178 -37.84 -56.91 9.04
CA GLN A 178 -36.52 -56.88 8.37
C GLN A 178 -35.47 -56.10 9.18
N GLU A 179 -35.87 -55.62 10.36
CA GLU A 179 -35.05 -54.88 11.31
C GLU A 179 -34.82 -55.73 12.58
N PRO A 180 -33.81 -55.41 13.42
CA PRO A 180 -33.64 -56.08 14.70
C PRO A 180 -34.92 -56.06 15.55
N ILE A 181 -35.40 -57.23 15.95
CA ILE A 181 -36.62 -57.39 16.73
C ILE A 181 -36.26 -57.34 18.22
N SER A 182 -36.60 -56.22 18.84
CA SER A 182 -36.78 -56.12 20.30
C SER A 182 -38.27 -56.26 20.58
N PHE A 183 -38.66 -57.29 21.32
CA PHE A 183 -40.05 -57.57 21.66
C PHE A 183 -40.25 -57.38 23.17
N GLU A 184 -41.06 -56.41 23.53
CA GLU A 184 -41.44 -56.09 24.91
C GLU A 184 -42.94 -55.80 24.87
N THR A 185 -43.73 -56.54 25.65
CA THR A 185 -45.18 -56.39 25.69
C THR A 185 -45.63 -55.92 27.06
N SER A 186 -46.57 -54.99 27.08
CA SER A 186 -47.15 -54.47 28.32
C SER A 186 -48.65 -54.25 28.15
N VAL A 187 -49.40 -54.54 29.21
CA VAL A 187 -50.86 -54.36 29.24
C VAL A 187 -51.19 -53.16 30.11
N TYR A 188 -51.97 -52.22 29.55
CA TYR A 188 -52.34 -50.97 30.19
C TYR A 188 -53.86 -50.83 30.31
N PRO A 189 -54.39 -50.36 31.45
CA PRO A 189 -55.74 -49.82 31.51
C PRO A 189 -55.89 -48.63 30.55
N GLU A 190 -57.04 -48.48 29.91
CA GLU A 190 -57.30 -47.40 28.93
C GLU A 190 -56.90 -46.00 29.41
N SER A 191 -57.29 -45.62 30.64
CA SER A 191 -56.98 -44.30 31.20
C SER A 191 -55.49 -44.04 31.43
N VAL A 192 -54.74 -45.11 31.78
CA VAL A 192 -53.28 -45.04 31.94
C VAL A 192 -52.61 -44.92 30.59
N PHE A 193 -53.06 -45.72 29.61
CA PHE A 193 -52.52 -45.74 28.27
C PHE A 193 -52.65 -44.38 27.56
N GLU A 194 -53.84 -43.78 27.56
CA GLU A 194 -54.06 -42.45 26.94
C GLU A 194 -53.21 -41.35 27.62
N GLY A 195 -53.11 -41.39 28.95
CA GLY A 195 -52.29 -40.46 29.72
C GLY A 195 -50.79 -40.59 29.43
N MET A 196 -50.31 -41.83 29.28
CA MET A 196 -48.93 -42.15 28.93
C MET A 196 -48.61 -41.70 27.50
N ASP A 197 -49.46 -42.03 26.53
CA ASP A 197 -49.28 -41.69 25.12
C ASP A 197 -49.26 -40.17 24.91
N THR A 198 -50.19 -39.44 25.56
CA THR A 198 -50.23 -37.97 25.54
C THR A 198 -48.92 -37.37 26.06
N ARG A 199 -48.36 -37.90 27.15
CA ARG A 199 -47.09 -37.42 27.72
C ARG A 199 -45.90 -37.74 26.83
N ARG A 200 -45.86 -38.93 26.20
CA ARG A 200 -44.84 -39.30 25.20
C ARG A 200 -44.88 -38.34 24.00
N MET A 201 -46.08 -38.04 23.46
CA MET A 201 -46.25 -37.05 22.40
C MET A 201 -45.80 -35.64 22.83
N LEU A 202 -46.13 -35.22 24.05
CA LEU A 202 -45.71 -33.92 24.58
C LEU A 202 -44.18 -33.81 24.66
N LEU A 203 -43.48 -34.84 25.12
CA LEU A 203 -42.01 -34.89 25.15
C LEU A 203 -41.41 -34.78 23.74
N ALA A 204 -41.97 -35.51 22.76
CA ALA A 204 -41.51 -35.43 21.38
C ALA A 204 -41.74 -34.03 20.77
N ASN A 205 -42.89 -33.41 21.03
CA ASN A 205 -43.19 -32.07 20.56
C ASN A 205 -42.26 -31.00 21.18
N ILE A 206 -41.96 -31.12 22.48
CA ILE A 206 -40.96 -30.25 23.13
C ILE A 206 -39.59 -30.45 22.49
N TYR A 207 -39.17 -31.69 22.27
CA TYR A 207 -37.91 -32.01 21.59
C TYR A 207 -37.82 -31.37 20.21
N ILE A 208 -38.85 -31.55 19.37
CA ILE A 208 -38.92 -30.95 18.03
C ILE A 208 -38.81 -29.43 18.12
N GLY A 209 -39.55 -28.80 19.03
CA GLY A 209 -39.52 -27.36 19.26
C GLY A 209 -38.14 -26.84 19.63
N ILE A 210 -37.44 -27.51 20.56
CA ILE A 210 -36.07 -27.16 20.95
C ILE A 210 -35.13 -27.28 19.76
N MET A 211 -35.16 -28.41 19.06
CA MET A 211 -34.23 -28.66 17.96
C MET A 211 -34.46 -27.70 16.79
N LEU A 212 -35.72 -27.39 16.46
CA LEU A 212 -36.05 -26.39 15.45
C LEU A 212 -35.59 -24.98 15.86
N ALA A 213 -35.79 -24.59 17.12
CA ALA A 213 -35.32 -23.31 17.63
C ALA A 213 -33.78 -23.21 17.57
N LEU A 214 -33.07 -24.27 17.94
CA LEU A 214 -31.61 -24.33 17.84
C LEU A 214 -31.11 -24.33 16.39
N PHE A 215 -31.80 -25.03 15.48
CA PHE A 215 -31.50 -25.01 14.06
C PHE A 215 -31.59 -23.58 13.51
N LEU A 216 -32.72 -22.88 13.76
CA LEU A 216 -32.94 -21.50 13.32
C LEU A 216 -31.95 -20.53 13.97
N TYR A 217 -31.69 -20.68 15.27
CA TYR A 217 -30.70 -19.88 16.00
C TYR A 217 -29.31 -19.98 15.36
N ASN A 218 -28.82 -21.21 15.14
CA ASN A 218 -27.51 -21.42 14.53
C ASN A 218 -27.47 -21.00 13.06
N LEU A 219 -28.60 -21.05 12.34
CA LEU A 219 -28.71 -20.56 10.97
C LEU A 219 -28.58 -19.03 10.92
N VAL A 220 -29.20 -18.32 11.86
CA VAL A 220 -29.01 -16.87 12.01
C VAL A 220 -27.55 -16.55 12.36
N LEU A 221 -26.91 -17.33 13.25
CA LEU A 221 -25.49 -17.18 13.54
C LEU A 221 -24.61 -17.41 12.31
N TYR A 222 -24.94 -18.37 11.45
CA TYR A 222 -24.25 -18.59 10.18
C TYR A 222 -24.31 -17.35 9.29
N PHE A 223 -25.49 -16.75 9.08
CA PHE A 223 -25.61 -15.54 8.26
C PHE A 223 -24.92 -14.31 8.87
N SER A 224 -24.87 -14.24 10.20
CA SER A 224 -24.22 -13.15 10.94
C SER A 224 -22.69 -13.24 10.90
N VAL A 225 -22.13 -14.43 11.16
CA VAL A 225 -20.68 -14.65 11.31
C VAL A 225 -20.02 -15.05 9.99
N ARG A 226 -20.76 -15.71 9.09
CA ARG A 226 -20.27 -16.32 7.84
C ARG A 226 -19.14 -17.34 8.03
N ASP A 227 -19.09 -18.00 9.19
CA ASP A 227 -18.20 -19.14 9.44
C ASP A 227 -18.92 -20.44 9.06
N GLY A 228 -18.30 -21.26 8.21
CA GLY A 228 -18.87 -22.52 7.71
C GLY A 228 -19.18 -23.55 8.79
N VAL A 229 -18.59 -23.45 9.99
CA VAL A 229 -18.87 -24.35 11.11
C VAL A 229 -20.34 -24.33 11.52
N TYR A 230 -20.98 -23.17 11.51
CA TYR A 230 -22.40 -23.04 11.89
C TYR A 230 -23.31 -23.76 10.89
N LEU A 231 -23.00 -23.70 9.59
CA LEU A 231 -23.79 -24.38 8.57
C LEU A 231 -23.70 -25.90 8.70
N VAL A 232 -22.49 -26.43 8.89
CA VAL A 232 -22.28 -27.87 9.12
C VAL A 232 -23.00 -28.31 10.40
N TYR A 233 -22.97 -27.47 11.44
CA TYR A 233 -23.68 -27.74 12.69
C TYR A 233 -25.20 -27.70 12.56
N CYS A 234 -25.76 -26.77 11.76
CA CYS A 234 -27.19 -26.77 11.44
C CYS A 234 -27.62 -28.07 10.75
N LEU A 235 -26.82 -28.56 9.79
CA LEU A 235 -27.09 -29.83 9.12
C LEU A 235 -26.98 -31.01 10.09
N TYR A 236 -26.00 -30.99 10.99
CA TYR A 236 -25.93 -31.97 12.08
C TYR A 236 -27.20 -31.97 12.95
N ILE A 237 -27.61 -30.81 13.49
CA ILE A 237 -28.84 -30.67 14.30
C ILE A 237 -30.06 -31.22 13.53
N LEU A 238 -30.21 -30.83 12.27
CA LEU A 238 -31.34 -31.29 11.45
C LEU A 238 -31.38 -32.81 11.35
N PHE A 239 -30.26 -33.43 10.97
CA PHE A 239 -30.23 -34.88 10.73
C PHE A 239 -30.22 -35.69 12.02
N ILE A 240 -29.59 -35.22 13.12
CA ILE A 240 -29.68 -35.92 14.40
C ILE A 240 -31.12 -35.87 14.93
N SER A 241 -31.84 -34.76 14.78
CA SER A 241 -33.26 -34.68 15.15
C SER A 241 -34.12 -35.64 14.33
N LEU A 242 -33.93 -35.66 13.02
CA LEU A 242 -34.66 -36.57 12.14
C LEU A 242 -34.34 -38.04 12.45
N ALA A 243 -33.09 -38.36 12.79
CA ALA A 243 -32.68 -39.69 13.22
C ALA A 243 -33.39 -40.11 14.52
N GLN A 244 -33.40 -39.25 15.55
CA GLN A 244 -34.06 -39.54 16.81
C GLN A 244 -35.57 -39.69 16.67
N LEU A 245 -36.22 -38.82 15.88
CA LEU A 245 -37.65 -38.94 15.59
C LEU A 245 -37.97 -40.20 14.78
N SER A 246 -37.05 -40.67 13.94
CA SER A 246 -37.24 -41.91 13.19
C SER A 246 -37.09 -43.14 14.07
N LEU A 247 -36.07 -43.18 14.92
CA LEU A 247 -35.87 -44.26 15.91
C LEU A 247 -37.01 -44.34 16.92
N ALA A 248 -37.56 -43.20 17.34
CA ALA A 248 -38.70 -43.15 18.24
C ALA A 248 -40.06 -43.32 17.52
N GLY A 249 -40.10 -43.55 16.21
CA GLY A 249 -41.32 -43.76 15.43
C GLY A 249 -42.06 -42.50 14.97
N TYR A 250 -41.83 -41.35 15.60
CA TYR A 250 -42.50 -40.06 15.30
C TYR A 250 -42.35 -39.59 13.84
N SER A 251 -41.31 -40.01 13.11
CA SER A 251 -41.16 -39.63 11.69
C SER A 251 -42.30 -40.16 10.80
N ARG A 252 -42.94 -41.27 11.20
CA ARG A 252 -44.14 -41.80 10.52
C ARG A 252 -45.33 -40.85 10.68
N LEU A 253 -45.51 -40.29 11.87
CA LEU A 253 -46.63 -39.40 12.20
C LEU A 253 -46.47 -38.02 11.53
N PHE A 254 -45.27 -37.44 11.55
CA PHE A 254 -45.07 -36.05 11.14
C PHE A 254 -44.54 -35.84 9.72
N LEU A 255 -43.80 -36.80 9.16
CA LEU A 255 -43.04 -36.60 7.91
C LEU A 255 -43.47 -37.54 6.77
N PHE A 256 -43.79 -38.80 7.10
CA PHE A 256 -43.99 -39.86 6.11
C PHE A 256 -45.29 -40.65 6.33
N SER A 257 -46.40 -39.95 6.62
CA SER A 257 -47.71 -40.57 6.88
C SER A 257 -48.13 -41.55 5.78
N ASP A 258 -47.79 -41.23 4.53
CA ASP A 258 -48.27 -41.95 3.35
C ASP A 258 -47.22 -42.88 2.71
N ASN A 259 -45.99 -42.92 3.23
CA ASN A 259 -44.87 -43.64 2.60
C ASN A 259 -44.05 -44.50 3.57
N PHE A 260 -44.57 -45.70 3.87
CA PHE A 260 -43.94 -46.64 4.81
C PHE A 260 -42.53 -47.07 4.38
N ARG A 261 -42.25 -47.18 3.07
CA ARG A 261 -40.92 -47.55 2.56
C ARG A 261 -39.87 -46.51 2.92
N PHE A 262 -40.24 -45.24 2.92
CA PHE A 262 -39.33 -44.17 3.33
C PHE A 262 -39.11 -44.18 4.84
N PHE A 263 -40.15 -44.48 5.63
CA PHE A 263 -40.04 -44.64 7.07
C PHE A 263 -39.09 -45.78 7.47
N GLU A 264 -39.18 -46.95 6.83
CA GLU A 264 -38.23 -48.04 7.08
C GLU A 264 -36.79 -47.57 6.81
N VAL A 265 -36.56 -46.83 5.71
CA VAL A 265 -35.21 -46.35 5.35
C VAL A 265 -34.71 -45.20 6.25
N SER A 266 -35.61 -44.39 6.81
CA SER A 266 -35.29 -43.09 7.40
C SER A 266 -34.38 -43.18 8.63
N ALA A 267 -34.57 -44.16 9.51
CA ALA A 267 -33.81 -44.28 10.76
C ALA A 267 -32.29 -44.41 10.51
N VAL A 268 -31.89 -45.38 9.68
CA VAL A 268 -30.48 -45.59 9.30
C VAL A 268 -29.98 -44.45 8.40
N LEU A 269 -30.80 -43.99 7.45
CA LEU A 269 -30.43 -42.92 6.52
C LEU A 269 -30.07 -41.62 7.26
N PHE A 270 -30.95 -41.15 8.14
CA PHE A 270 -30.74 -39.92 8.89
C PHE A 270 -29.65 -40.09 9.95
N SER A 271 -29.53 -41.26 10.58
CA SER A 271 -28.41 -41.55 11.50
C SER A 271 -27.07 -41.46 10.79
N ALA A 272 -26.97 -41.98 9.56
CA ALA A 272 -25.74 -41.93 8.79
C ALA A 272 -25.43 -40.51 8.28
N LEU A 273 -26.43 -39.76 7.79
CA LEU A 273 -26.25 -38.35 7.43
C LEU A 273 -25.81 -37.52 8.65
N SER A 274 -26.45 -37.72 9.80
CA SER A 274 -26.05 -37.11 11.07
C SER A 274 -24.59 -37.42 11.40
N GLY A 275 -24.18 -38.69 11.29
CA GLY A 275 -22.80 -39.12 11.49
C GLY A 275 -21.79 -38.41 10.57
N VAL A 276 -22.09 -38.27 9.27
CA VAL A 276 -21.24 -37.53 8.32
C VAL A 276 -21.06 -36.07 8.76
N PHE A 277 -22.16 -35.39 9.12
CA PHE A 277 -22.10 -34.00 9.55
C PHE A 277 -21.47 -33.85 10.93
N ALA A 278 -21.66 -34.78 11.86
CA ALA A 278 -21.03 -34.80 13.18
C ALA A 278 -19.50 -34.93 13.08
N VAL A 279 -19.02 -35.87 12.27
CA VAL A 279 -17.59 -36.06 12.00
C VAL A 279 -17.00 -34.80 11.37
N THR A 280 -17.67 -34.24 10.36
CA THR A 280 -17.22 -33.02 9.68
C THR A 280 -17.21 -31.83 10.64
N PHE A 281 -18.26 -31.68 11.44
CA PHE A 281 -18.40 -30.64 12.45
C PHE A 281 -17.23 -30.68 13.43
N ILE A 282 -16.92 -31.83 14.02
CA ILE A 282 -15.84 -31.96 15.02
C ILE A 282 -14.49 -31.67 14.42
N ARG A 283 -14.23 -32.13 13.20
CA ARG A 283 -12.95 -31.89 12.54
C ARG A 283 -12.67 -30.39 12.40
N ILE A 284 -13.68 -29.61 12.01
CA ILE A 284 -13.57 -28.16 11.84
C ILE A 284 -13.67 -27.43 13.19
N PHE A 285 -14.56 -27.86 14.09
CA PHE A 285 -14.80 -27.24 15.39
C PHE A 285 -13.59 -27.36 16.31
N LEU A 286 -13.01 -28.56 16.45
CA LEU A 286 -11.81 -28.82 17.26
C LEU A 286 -10.50 -28.55 16.50
N LYS A 287 -10.55 -28.09 15.25
CA LYS A 287 -9.38 -27.85 14.39
C LYS A 287 -8.42 -29.05 14.37
N THR A 288 -8.97 -30.26 14.30
CA THR A 288 -8.19 -31.51 14.45
C THR A 288 -7.07 -31.64 13.42
N LYS A 289 -7.28 -31.16 12.18
CA LYS A 289 -6.24 -31.11 11.14
C LYS A 289 -4.97 -30.36 11.56
N SER A 290 -5.09 -29.27 12.33
CA SER A 290 -3.92 -28.50 12.80
C SER A 290 -3.41 -28.94 14.16
N ILE A 291 -4.30 -29.37 15.07
CA ILE A 291 -3.93 -29.69 16.45
C ILE A 291 -3.48 -31.16 16.59
N ILE A 292 -4.18 -32.09 15.94
CA ILE A 292 -4.01 -33.55 16.09
C ILE A 292 -4.19 -34.28 14.74
N PRO A 293 -3.26 -34.10 13.77
CA PRO A 293 -3.43 -34.54 12.38
C PRO A 293 -3.55 -36.06 12.19
N LYS A 294 -2.98 -36.86 13.08
CA LYS A 294 -3.13 -38.33 13.04
C LYS A 294 -4.57 -38.75 13.29
N LEU A 295 -5.24 -38.09 14.24
CA LEU A 295 -6.61 -38.40 14.62
C LEU A 295 -7.62 -37.84 13.61
N ASP A 296 -7.31 -36.71 12.96
CA ASP A 296 -8.10 -36.17 11.84
C ASP A 296 -8.28 -37.20 10.70
N LYS A 297 -7.23 -37.99 10.40
CA LYS A 297 -7.32 -39.08 9.40
C LYS A 297 -8.24 -40.21 9.83
N VAL A 298 -8.22 -40.57 11.12
CA VAL A 298 -9.13 -41.58 11.69
C VAL A 298 -10.58 -41.10 11.60
N LEU A 299 -10.84 -39.84 11.99
CA LEU A 299 -12.16 -39.22 11.85
C LEU A 299 -12.63 -39.22 10.39
N LEU A 300 -11.75 -38.91 9.43
CA LEU A 300 -12.08 -39.00 8.01
C LEU A 300 -12.46 -40.43 7.60
N GLY A 301 -11.74 -41.44 8.09
CA GLY A 301 -12.08 -42.84 7.90
C GLY A 301 -13.47 -43.20 8.44
N ILE A 302 -13.84 -42.71 9.63
CA ILE A 302 -15.20 -42.88 10.18
C ILE A 302 -16.25 -42.22 9.29
N GLY A 303 -15.96 -41.03 8.75
CA GLY A 303 -16.83 -40.37 7.77
C GLY A 303 -17.06 -41.20 6.50
N VAL A 304 -16.03 -41.92 6.03
CA VAL A 304 -16.15 -42.86 4.90
C VAL A 304 -17.03 -44.06 5.27
N ILE A 305 -16.95 -44.58 6.50
CA ILE A 305 -17.83 -45.66 6.97
C ILE A 305 -19.29 -45.20 6.92
N TYR A 306 -19.62 -44.00 7.38
CA TYR A 306 -20.99 -43.47 7.24
C TYR A 306 -21.41 -43.27 5.77
N GLY A 307 -20.48 -42.88 4.89
CA GLY A 307 -20.73 -42.88 3.44
C GLY A 307 -21.07 -44.27 2.90
N LEU A 308 -20.38 -45.32 3.38
CA LEU A 308 -20.69 -46.71 3.04
C LEU A 308 -22.04 -47.15 3.62
N VAL A 309 -22.42 -46.73 4.83
CA VAL A 309 -23.76 -46.97 5.40
C VAL A 309 -24.85 -46.39 4.49
N LEU A 310 -24.68 -45.15 4.02
CA LEU A 310 -25.63 -44.53 3.10
C LEU A 310 -25.75 -45.33 1.80
N PHE A 311 -24.61 -45.75 1.25
CA PHE A 311 -24.58 -46.58 0.05
C PHE A 311 -25.31 -47.91 0.28
N THR A 312 -24.94 -48.68 1.32
CA THR A 312 -25.56 -49.99 1.58
C THR A 312 -27.05 -49.87 1.87
N ARG A 313 -27.48 -48.80 2.56
CA ARG A 313 -28.89 -48.56 2.85
C ARG A 313 -29.70 -48.24 1.58
N VAL A 314 -29.19 -47.39 0.69
CA VAL A 314 -29.86 -47.02 -0.56
C VAL A 314 -30.02 -48.22 -1.51
N PHE A 315 -29.04 -49.13 -1.54
CA PHE A 315 -29.09 -50.37 -2.33
C PHE A 315 -29.77 -51.54 -1.60
N SER A 316 -30.54 -51.25 -0.55
CA SER A 316 -31.35 -52.24 0.19
C SER A 316 -30.56 -53.38 0.87
N PHE A 317 -29.26 -53.19 1.13
CA PHE A 317 -28.47 -54.10 1.98
C PHE A 317 -28.74 -53.80 3.47
N VAL A 318 -29.94 -54.16 3.94
CA VAL A 318 -30.49 -53.78 5.26
C VAL A 318 -29.57 -54.23 6.40
N GLU A 319 -29.29 -55.52 6.51
CA GLU A 319 -28.46 -56.09 7.59
C GLU A 319 -27.06 -55.46 7.66
N LEU A 320 -26.42 -55.30 6.51
CA LEU A 320 -25.08 -54.69 6.44
C LEU A 320 -25.13 -53.21 6.86
N SER A 321 -26.20 -52.49 6.53
CA SER A 321 -26.36 -51.08 6.89
C SER A 321 -26.50 -50.88 8.41
N TYR A 322 -27.25 -51.74 9.12
CA TYR A 322 -27.36 -51.70 10.59
C TYR A 322 -26.01 -52.00 11.26
N ARG A 323 -25.35 -53.10 10.87
CA ARG A 323 -24.04 -53.48 11.45
C ARG A 323 -22.98 -52.40 11.26
N LEU A 324 -22.93 -51.78 10.08
CA LEU A 324 -22.00 -50.67 9.81
C LEU A 324 -22.35 -49.41 10.60
N THR A 325 -23.65 -49.14 10.82
CA THR A 325 -24.12 -48.01 11.64
C THR A 325 -23.69 -48.17 13.10
N ASP A 326 -23.88 -49.37 13.68
CA ASP A 326 -23.49 -49.68 15.06
C ASP A 326 -21.97 -49.55 15.23
N LEU A 327 -21.20 -50.10 14.29
CA LEU A 327 -19.74 -49.97 14.27
C LEU A 327 -19.31 -48.50 14.22
N ALA A 328 -19.91 -47.71 13.33
CA ALA A 328 -19.61 -46.29 13.19
C ALA A 328 -19.95 -45.51 14.47
N GLY A 329 -21.10 -45.80 15.09
CA GLY A 329 -21.53 -45.18 16.34
C GLY A 329 -20.55 -45.45 17.50
N MET A 330 -20.08 -46.69 17.66
CA MET A 330 -19.07 -47.03 18.66
C MET A 330 -17.74 -46.30 18.43
N LEU A 331 -17.27 -46.24 17.17
CA LEU A 331 -16.06 -45.51 16.81
C LEU A 331 -16.20 -44.01 17.10
N VAL A 332 -17.35 -43.41 16.76
CA VAL A 332 -17.66 -42.01 17.05
C VAL A 332 -17.60 -41.72 18.55
N ALA A 333 -18.25 -42.53 19.38
CA ALA A 333 -18.30 -42.33 20.82
C ALA A 333 -16.89 -42.25 21.45
N VAL A 334 -15.99 -43.14 21.02
CA VAL A 334 -14.59 -43.18 21.50
C VAL A 334 -13.74 -42.05 20.91
N PHE A 335 -13.74 -41.90 19.59
CA PHE A 335 -12.78 -41.01 18.92
C PHE A 335 -13.18 -39.53 19.03
N PHE A 336 -14.46 -39.20 19.19
CA PHE A 336 -14.88 -37.82 19.47
C PHE A 336 -14.39 -37.39 20.86
N PHE A 337 -14.53 -38.26 21.86
CA PHE A 337 -14.07 -37.99 23.21
C PHE A 337 -12.55 -37.85 23.29
N LEU A 338 -11.80 -38.76 22.64
CA LEU A 338 -10.34 -38.67 22.53
C LEU A 338 -9.89 -37.38 21.83
N SER A 339 -10.54 -37.01 20.73
CA SER A 339 -10.23 -35.77 19.99
C SER A 339 -10.40 -34.54 20.86
N ALA A 340 -11.48 -34.50 21.64
CA ALA A 340 -11.77 -33.39 22.53
C ALA A 340 -10.79 -33.30 23.71
N ILE A 341 -10.43 -34.43 24.34
CA ILE A 341 -9.40 -34.45 25.40
C ILE A 341 -8.06 -33.95 24.88
N MET A 342 -7.62 -34.45 23.72
CA MET A 342 -6.33 -34.04 23.15
C MET A 342 -6.32 -32.57 22.75
N ALA A 343 -7.41 -32.08 22.13
CA ALA A 343 -7.55 -30.65 21.79
C ALA A 343 -7.54 -29.77 23.05
N ALA A 344 -8.19 -30.20 24.13
CA ALA A 344 -8.16 -29.50 25.42
C ALA A 344 -6.75 -29.44 26.01
N LYS A 345 -5.99 -30.55 25.96
CA LYS A 345 -4.58 -30.62 26.41
C LYS A 345 -3.66 -29.70 25.61
N SER A 346 -3.96 -29.46 24.33
CA SER A 346 -3.24 -28.49 23.49
C SER A 346 -3.59 -27.02 23.80
N GLY A 347 -4.41 -26.74 24.82
CA GLY A 347 -4.79 -25.40 25.24
C GLY A 347 -5.99 -24.82 24.48
N TYR A 348 -6.66 -25.59 23.62
CA TYR A 348 -7.84 -25.13 22.89
C TYR A 348 -9.08 -25.13 23.79
N ARG A 349 -9.35 -24.01 24.45
CA ARG A 349 -10.47 -23.85 25.42
C ARG A 349 -11.84 -24.31 24.91
N PRO A 350 -12.24 -24.10 23.64
CA PRO A 350 -13.54 -24.58 23.13
C PRO A 350 -13.74 -26.10 23.25
N ALA A 351 -12.66 -26.89 23.32
CA ALA A 351 -12.74 -28.34 23.51
C ALA A 351 -13.30 -28.74 24.88
N LEU A 352 -13.13 -27.92 25.93
CA LEU A 352 -13.70 -28.21 27.25
C LEU A 352 -15.23 -28.15 27.23
N TYR A 353 -15.80 -27.15 26.54
CA TYR A 353 -17.25 -27.04 26.39
C TYR A 353 -17.82 -28.20 25.59
N PHE A 354 -17.10 -28.65 24.55
CA PHE A 354 -17.46 -29.84 23.80
C PHE A 354 -17.47 -31.09 24.70
N LEU A 355 -16.45 -31.29 25.55
CA LEU A 355 -16.41 -32.44 26.47
C LEU A 355 -17.60 -32.49 27.43
N ILE A 356 -18.03 -31.33 27.93
CA ILE A 356 -19.20 -31.24 28.81
C ILE A 356 -20.47 -31.61 28.02
N ALA A 357 -20.67 -31.04 26.84
CA ALA A 357 -21.83 -31.33 26.00
C ALA A 357 -21.90 -32.81 25.60
N TRP A 358 -20.77 -33.36 25.16
CA TRP A 358 -20.68 -34.73 24.68
C TRP A 358 -20.83 -35.77 25.79
N SER A 359 -20.49 -35.43 27.04
CA SER A 359 -20.73 -36.31 28.20
C SER A 359 -22.22 -36.61 28.40
N PHE A 360 -23.12 -35.62 28.23
CA PHE A 360 -24.57 -35.83 28.35
C PHE A 360 -25.10 -36.78 27.27
N PHE A 361 -24.65 -36.60 26.03
CA PHE A 361 -25.04 -37.51 24.95
C PHE A 361 -24.46 -38.91 25.15
N LEU A 362 -23.19 -39.01 25.56
CA LEU A 362 -22.51 -40.29 25.79
C LEU A 362 -23.18 -41.11 26.90
N VAL A 363 -23.60 -40.47 28.00
CA VAL A 363 -24.39 -41.14 29.05
C VAL A 363 -25.66 -41.73 28.46
N GLY A 364 -26.35 -40.98 27.59
CA GLY A 364 -27.54 -41.49 26.92
C GLY A 364 -27.29 -42.68 26.00
N VAL A 365 -26.20 -42.63 25.22
CA VAL A 365 -25.76 -43.74 24.36
C VAL A 365 -25.40 -44.98 25.20
N VAL A 366 -24.67 -44.80 26.31
CA VAL A 366 -24.28 -45.91 27.19
C VAL A 366 -25.52 -46.59 27.79
N ILE A 367 -26.48 -45.82 28.30
CA ILE A 367 -27.72 -46.38 28.84
C ILE A 367 -28.51 -47.12 27.74
N PHE A 368 -28.59 -46.56 26.54
CA PHE A 368 -29.24 -47.22 25.40
C PHE A 368 -28.57 -48.55 25.02
N VAL A 369 -27.23 -48.58 24.99
CA VAL A 369 -26.48 -49.81 24.70
C VAL A 369 -26.69 -50.85 25.81
N LEU A 370 -26.66 -50.44 27.09
CA LEU A 370 -26.92 -51.33 28.22
C LEU A 370 -28.34 -51.90 28.19
N LYS A 371 -29.34 -51.09 27.78
CA LYS A 371 -30.71 -51.57 27.52
C LYS A 371 -30.72 -52.65 26.45
N ASN A 372 -30.08 -52.42 25.31
CA ASN A 372 -30.04 -53.39 24.21
C ASN A 372 -29.31 -54.70 24.58
N LEU A 373 -28.42 -54.66 25.58
CA LEU A 373 -27.72 -55.83 26.13
C LEU A 373 -28.52 -56.58 27.22
N GLY A 374 -29.73 -56.11 27.58
CA GLY A 374 -30.61 -56.79 28.54
C GLY A 374 -30.18 -56.68 30.01
N ILE A 375 -29.44 -55.62 30.38
CA ILE A 375 -29.00 -55.41 31.77
C ILE A 375 -30.08 -54.65 32.56
N GLU A 376 -30.73 -55.33 33.52
CA GLU A 376 -31.88 -54.85 34.30
C GLU A 376 -31.63 -53.60 35.16
N LEU A 377 -30.39 -53.33 35.60
CA LEU A 377 -30.07 -52.33 36.63
C LEU A 377 -30.47 -50.87 36.27
N LEU A 378 -30.90 -50.61 35.03
CA LEU A 378 -31.24 -49.28 34.51
C LEU A 378 -32.53 -49.25 33.67
N GLN A 379 -33.36 -50.30 33.64
CA GLN A 379 -34.57 -50.34 32.77
C GLN A 379 -35.51 -49.15 33.00
N ASP A 380 -35.75 -48.76 34.26
CA ASP A 380 -36.54 -47.57 34.64
C ASP A 380 -35.90 -46.23 34.19
N LEU A 381 -34.56 -46.19 34.03
CA LEU A 381 -33.83 -45.02 33.52
C LEU A 381 -33.63 -45.07 32.00
N ALA A 382 -33.94 -46.19 31.33
CA ALA A 382 -33.53 -46.45 29.96
C ALA A 382 -34.50 -45.96 28.88
N SER A 383 -35.76 -45.67 29.23
CA SER A 383 -36.78 -45.15 28.29
C SER A 383 -36.55 -43.68 27.86
N PHE A 384 -35.61 -42.99 28.52
CA PHE A 384 -35.56 -41.53 28.64
C PHE A 384 -34.26 -40.79 28.19
N PRO A 385 -33.06 -41.40 28.08
CA PRO A 385 -31.82 -40.62 27.94
C PRO A 385 -31.52 -40.01 26.57
N MET A 386 -32.01 -40.58 25.47
CA MET A 386 -31.48 -40.23 24.13
C MET A 386 -32.02 -38.90 23.60
N LEU A 387 -33.33 -38.66 23.68
CA LEU A 387 -33.94 -37.38 23.26
C LEU A 387 -33.49 -36.22 24.16
N VAL A 388 -33.48 -36.44 25.48
CA VAL A 388 -33.03 -35.43 26.45
C VAL A 388 -31.52 -35.18 26.30
N GLY A 389 -30.72 -36.24 26.18
CA GLY A 389 -29.27 -36.15 26.02
C GLY A 389 -28.87 -35.43 24.74
N THR A 390 -29.51 -35.73 23.61
CA THR A 390 -29.28 -35.01 22.33
C THR A 390 -29.73 -33.57 22.39
N ALA A 391 -30.87 -33.26 23.01
CA ALA A 391 -31.32 -31.88 23.18
C ALA A 391 -30.33 -31.08 24.06
N LEU A 392 -29.90 -31.64 25.18
CA LEU A 392 -28.91 -31.01 26.08
C LEU A 392 -27.56 -30.80 25.38
N GLU A 393 -27.08 -31.80 24.64
CA GLU A 393 -25.87 -31.69 23.83
C GLU A 393 -26.01 -30.55 22.81
N ALA A 394 -27.11 -30.51 22.05
CA ALA A 394 -27.35 -29.50 21.02
C ALA A 394 -27.43 -28.08 21.62
N ILE A 395 -28.04 -27.94 22.81
CA ILE A 395 -28.08 -26.68 23.56
C ILE A 395 -26.65 -26.25 23.95
N LEU A 396 -25.90 -27.15 24.60
CA LEU A 396 -24.56 -26.85 25.11
C LEU A 396 -23.56 -26.55 23.98
N LEU A 397 -23.62 -27.28 22.87
CA LEU A 397 -22.79 -27.02 21.70
C LEU A 397 -23.18 -25.71 20.99
N SER A 398 -24.47 -25.37 20.92
CA SER A 398 -24.92 -24.07 20.39
C SER A 398 -24.35 -22.91 21.23
N LEU A 399 -24.34 -23.05 22.56
CA LEU A 399 -23.72 -22.09 23.47
C LEU A 399 -22.20 -22.03 23.31
N ALA A 400 -21.54 -23.18 23.14
CA ALA A 400 -20.10 -23.25 22.89
C ALA A 400 -19.73 -22.53 21.59
N LEU A 401 -20.53 -22.69 20.53
CA LEU A 401 -20.38 -21.97 19.26
C LEU A 401 -20.62 -20.47 19.43
N ALA A 402 -21.58 -20.04 20.25
CA ALA A 402 -21.78 -18.61 20.52
C ALA A 402 -20.55 -17.99 21.23
N ASN A 403 -19.95 -18.69 22.20
CA ASN A 403 -18.75 -18.20 22.88
C ASN A 403 -17.53 -18.12 21.96
N ARG A 404 -17.44 -19.01 20.96
CA ARG A 404 -16.41 -18.94 19.91
C ARG A 404 -16.44 -17.61 19.15
N ILE A 405 -17.61 -17.01 18.95
CA ILE A 405 -17.73 -15.68 18.30
C ILE A 405 -16.98 -14.62 19.10
N ASN A 406 -17.15 -14.61 20.42
CA ASN A 406 -16.49 -13.63 21.29
C ASN A 406 -14.97 -13.78 21.24
N ILE A 407 -14.46 -15.02 21.20
CA ILE A 407 -13.03 -15.30 21.07
C ILE A 407 -12.52 -14.80 19.71
N LEU A 408 -13.17 -15.16 18.60
CA LEU A 408 -12.78 -14.74 17.26
C LEU A 408 -12.84 -13.23 17.07
N LYS A 409 -13.86 -12.56 17.65
CA LYS A 409 -13.99 -11.11 17.65
C LYS A 409 -12.81 -10.46 18.37
N LYS A 410 -12.45 -10.97 19.55
CA LYS A 410 -11.32 -10.47 20.34
C LYS A 410 -9.98 -10.66 19.61
N GLU A 411 -9.76 -11.82 18.99
CA GLU A 411 -8.56 -12.06 18.17
C GLU A 411 -8.49 -11.08 16.98
N LYS A 412 -9.61 -10.84 16.30
CA LYS A 412 -9.69 -9.89 15.18
C LYS A 412 -9.44 -8.45 15.61
N GLU A 413 -10.00 -8.03 16.74
CA GLU A 413 -9.75 -6.71 17.34
C GLU A 413 -8.27 -6.53 17.71
N GLN A 414 -7.64 -7.55 18.32
CA GLN A 414 -6.21 -7.52 18.62
C GLN A 414 -5.34 -7.42 17.36
N GLN A 415 -5.67 -8.18 16.31
CA GLN A 415 -4.99 -8.08 15.02
C GLN A 415 -5.15 -6.68 14.39
N GLN A 416 -6.35 -6.10 14.47
CA GLN A 416 -6.62 -4.77 13.93
C GLN A 416 -5.89 -3.68 14.70
N GLN A 417 -5.83 -3.77 16.04
CA GLN A 417 -5.02 -2.88 16.87
C GLN A 417 -3.52 -3.01 16.56
N GLY A 418 -3.02 -4.24 16.37
CA GLY A 418 -1.63 -4.49 15.96
C GLY A 418 -1.29 -3.84 14.63
N LYS A 419 -2.16 -4.01 13.61
CA LYS A 419 -2.02 -3.35 12.31
C LYS A 419 -2.04 -1.82 12.42
N LEU A 420 -2.93 -1.27 13.24
CA LEU A 420 -3.02 0.18 13.43
C LEU A 420 -1.77 0.76 14.09
N LYS A 421 -1.20 0.05 15.09
CA LYS A 421 0.08 0.45 15.70
C LYS A 421 1.23 0.43 14.69
N ALA A 422 1.33 -0.63 13.88
CA ALA A 422 2.35 -0.74 12.85
C ALA A 422 2.22 0.36 11.78
N LEU A 423 1.00 0.72 11.37
CA LEU A 423 0.75 1.82 10.44
C LEU A 423 1.18 3.17 11.00
N LYS A 424 0.84 3.47 12.27
CA LYS A 424 1.25 4.71 12.94
C LYS A 424 2.77 4.84 13.04
N GLU A 425 3.46 3.73 13.36
CA GLU A 425 4.93 3.73 13.42
C GLU A 425 5.55 3.99 12.04
N ASN A 426 5.00 3.37 10.99
CA ASN A 426 5.47 3.60 9.62
C ASN A 426 5.24 5.05 9.16
N GLU A 427 4.06 5.61 9.43
CA GLU A 427 3.76 7.02 9.15
C GLU A 427 4.75 7.98 9.82
N ARG A 428 5.11 7.70 11.09
CA ARG A 428 6.11 8.47 11.82
C ARG A 428 7.49 8.38 11.16
N LEU A 429 7.95 7.18 10.82
CA LEU A 429 9.26 6.97 10.18
C LEU A 429 9.34 7.66 8.82
N VAL A 430 8.30 7.57 8.00
CA VAL A 430 8.23 8.27 6.70
C VAL A 430 8.31 9.78 6.90
N ARG A 431 7.61 10.33 7.90
CA ARG A 431 7.65 11.76 8.20
C ARG A 431 9.05 12.21 8.66
N GLU A 432 9.70 11.46 9.54
CA GLU A 432 11.07 11.72 9.98
C GLU A 432 12.06 11.66 8.81
N GLN A 433 11.94 10.67 7.92
CA GLN A 433 12.76 10.57 6.71
C GLN A 433 12.56 11.74 5.74
N ASN A 434 11.32 12.18 5.53
CA ASN A 434 11.02 13.31 4.66
C ASN A 434 11.66 14.61 5.16
N VAL A 435 11.60 14.88 6.46
CA VAL A 435 12.24 16.07 7.05
C VAL A 435 13.77 16.03 6.82
N ILE A 436 14.41 14.89 7.08
CA ILE A 436 15.87 14.73 6.87
C ILE A 436 16.23 14.88 5.38
N LEU A 437 15.40 14.35 4.48
CA LEU A 437 15.62 14.43 3.05
C LEU A 437 15.50 15.87 2.55
N GLU A 438 14.46 16.59 2.96
CA GLU A 438 14.26 18.00 2.60
C GLU A 438 15.43 18.88 3.06
N GLU A 439 15.93 18.66 4.28
CA GLU A 439 17.09 19.38 4.79
C GLU A 439 18.36 19.10 3.96
N LYS A 440 18.61 17.82 3.63
CA LYS A 440 19.74 17.44 2.77
C LYS A 440 19.65 18.03 1.38
N VAL A 441 18.47 18.01 0.76
CA VAL A 441 18.25 18.60 -0.56
C VAL A 441 18.54 20.09 -0.51
N LYS A 442 17.98 20.81 0.47
CA LYS A 442 18.19 22.26 0.63
C LYS A 442 19.67 22.61 0.82
N LEU A 443 20.40 21.86 1.65
CA LEU A 443 21.84 22.06 1.85
C LEU A 443 22.62 21.83 0.56
N ARG A 444 22.35 20.73 -0.16
CA ARG A 444 23.05 20.39 -1.41
C ARG A 444 22.76 21.39 -2.52
N THR A 445 21.53 21.87 -2.66
CA THR A 445 21.18 22.89 -3.65
C THR A 445 21.96 24.18 -3.40
N LYS A 446 22.02 24.63 -2.14
CA LYS A 446 22.76 25.86 -1.78
C LYS A 446 24.26 25.73 -2.00
N GLU A 447 24.83 24.56 -1.68
CA GLU A 447 26.24 24.26 -1.94
C GLU A 447 26.53 24.32 -3.45
N LEU A 448 25.69 23.69 -4.27
CA LEU A 448 25.86 23.62 -5.72
C LEU A 448 25.78 25.01 -6.39
N GLU A 449 24.81 25.83 -5.99
CA GLU A 449 24.65 27.20 -6.51
C GLU A 449 25.88 28.07 -6.22
N LEU A 450 26.44 27.96 -5.01
CA LEU A 450 27.65 28.70 -4.64
C LEU A 450 28.86 28.24 -5.46
N THR A 451 29.05 26.93 -5.61
CA THR A 451 30.16 26.37 -6.40
C THR A 451 30.07 26.79 -7.87
N LEU A 452 28.88 26.77 -8.47
CA LEU A 452 28.68 27.19 -9.87
C LEU A 452 29.03 28.66 -10.09
N LYS A 453 28.55 29.55 -9.20
CA LYS A 453 28.84 30.98 -9.29
C LYS A 453 30.34 31.27 -9.16
N ASN A 454 31.01 30.59 -8.24
CA ASN A 454 32.45 30.75 -8.07
C ASN A 454 33.23 30.27 -9.30
N LEU A 455 32.85 29.12 -9.87
CA LEU A 455 33.52 28.56 -11.04
C LEU A 455 33.46 29.50 -12.25
N GLN A 456 32.28 30.06 -12.55
CA GLN A 456 32.09 30.96 -13.68
C GLN A 456 32.91 32.26 -13.54
N ASN A 457 32.96 32.82 -12.34
CA ASN A 457 33.72 34.05 -12.07
C ASN A 457 35.23 33.80 -12.20
N THR A 458 35.73 32.70 -11.62
CA THR A 458 37.15 32.35 -11.69
C THR A 458 37.61 32.10 -13.13
N GLN A 459 36.80 31.39 -13.93
CA GLN A 459 37.13 31.12 -15.33
C GLN A 459 37.28 32.42 -16.16
N THR A 460 36.37 33.36 -15.97
CA THR A 460 36.38 34.63 -16.72
C THR A 460 37.56 35.52 -16.32
N GLN A 461 37.92 35.51 -15.04
CA GLN A 461 39.04 36.29 -14.53
C GLN A 461 40.39 35.77 -15.05
N LEU A 462 40.58 34.45 -15.08
CA LEU A 462 41.84 33.84 -15.50
C LEU A 462 42.17 34.13 -16.97
N VAL A 463 41.20 34.03 -17.86
CA VAL A 463 41.42 34.27 -19.31
C VAL A 463 41.82 35.72 -19.59
N ASN A 464 41.23 36.69 -18.86
CA ASN A 464 41.56 38.09 -19.05
C ASN A 464 42.89 38.49 -18.39
N GLN A 465 43.23 37.88 -17.25
CA GLN A 465 44.54 38.05 -16.61
C GLN A 465 45.67 37.53 -17.50
N GLU A 466 45.49 36.38 -18.14
CA GLU A 466 46.49 35.79 -19.02
C GLU A 466 46.82 36.69 -20.23
N LYS A 467 45.79 37.26 -20.87
CA LYS A 467 45.97 38.16 -22.02
C LYS A 467 46.67 39.48 -21.65
N MET A 468 46.37 40.03 -20.48
CA MET A 468 46.94 41.32 -20.05
C MET A 468 48.37 41.15 -19.53
N ALA A 469 48.64 40.09 -18.77
CA ALA A 469 49.98 39.78 -18.27
C ALA A 469 50.97 39.55 -19.43
N SER A 470 50.55 38.82 -20.47
CA SER A 470 51.38 38.56 -21.66
C SER A 470 51.77 39.85 -22.40
N LEU A 471 50.86 40.82 -22.49
CA LEU A 471 51.11 42.10 -23.16
C LEU A 471 51.98 43.06 -22.32
N GLY A 472 51.76 43.12 -21.01
CA GLY A 472 52.52 43.99 -20.10
C GLY A 472 53.99 43.60 -19.97
N GLN A 473 54.28 42.31 -19.87
CA GLN A 473 55.63 41.81 -19.59
C GLN A 473 56.61 42.00 -20.76
N LEU A 474 56.13 41.84 -22.00
CA LEU A 474 56.95 42.05 -23.21
C LEU A 474 57.17 43.53 -23.51
N THR A 475 56.17 44.38 -23.28
CA THR A 475 56.23 45.80 -23.68
C THR A 475 57.21 46.60 -22.81
N ALA A 476 57.34 46.29 -21.52
CA ALA A 476 58.23 47.02 -20.61
C ALA A 476 59.73 46.79 -20.89
N GLY A 477 60.12 45.56 -21.25
CA GLY A 477 61.49 45.22 -21.62
C GLY A 477 61.90 45.87 -22.95
N ILE A 478 61.03 45.72 -23.97
CA ILE A 478 61.27 46.27 -25.32
C ILE A 478 61.34 47.81 -25.27
N ALA A 479 60.50 48.48 -24.47
CA ALA A 479 60.54 49.94 -24.36
C ALA A 479 61.87 50.47 -23.80
N HIS A 480 62.50 49.76 -22.87
CA HIS A 480 63.82 50.13 -22.36
C HIS A 480 64.92 49.86 -23.39
N GLU A 481 64.84 48.75 -24.12
CA GLU A 481 65.81 48.40 -25.16
C GLU A 481 65.74 49.32 -26.40
N ILE A 482 64.58 49.89 -26.72
CA ILE A 482 64.44 50.87 -27.82
C ILE A 482 64.85 52.29 -27.37
N ASN A 483 64.53 52.70 -26.14
CA ASN A 483 64.89 54.04 -25.66
C ASN A 483 66.41 54.26 -25.64
N ASN A 484 67.19 53.24 -25.29
CA ASN A 484 68.64 53.36 -25.19
C ASN A 484 69.31 53.81 -26.51
N PRO A 485 69.17 53.09 -27.64
CA PRO A 485 69.75 53.51 -28.92
C PRO A 485 69.22 54.87 -29.40
N ILE A 486 67.94 55.18 -29.17
CA ILE A 486 67.35 56.45 -29.61
C ILE A 486 67.86 57.64 -28.80
N ASN A 487 68.05 57.48 -27.48
CA ASN A 487 68.64 58.52 -26.65
C ASN A 487 70.07 58.86 -27.10
N PHE A 488 70.86 57.85 -27.49
CA PHE A 488 72.20 58.09 -28.06
C PHE A 488 72.15 58.88 -29.37
N VAL A 489 71.19 58.60 -30.24
CA VAL A 489 71.00 59.36 -31.49
C VAL A 489 70.59 60.80 -31.16
N SER A 490 69.56 60.99 -30.35
CA SER A 490 69.02 62.31 -30.02
C SER A 490 70.03 63.20 -29.29
N SER A 491 70.87 62.64 -28.40
CA SER A 491 71.84 63.44 -27.62
C SER A 491 73.03 63.91 -28.45
N ASN A 492 73.36 63.22 -29.55
CA ASN A 492 74.51 63.57 -30.40
C ASN A 492 74.15 64.56 -31.51
N ILE A 493 72.86 64.73 -31.84
CA ILE A 493 72.43 65.68 -32.89
C ILE A 493 72.69 67.13 -32.48
N SER A 494 72.36 67.53 -31.24
CA SER A 494 72.54 68.94 -30.82
C SER A 494 74.00 69.39 -30.73
N PRO A 495 74.95 68.59 -30.19
CA PRO A 495 76.38 68.90 -30.27
C PRO A 495 76.86 68.99 -31.71
N LEU A 496 76.50 68.03 -32.56
CA LEU A 496 76.90 68.03 -33.97
C LEU A 496 76.39 69.27 -34.72
N LYS A 497 75.17 69.73 -34.44
CA LYS A 497 74.62 70.97 -34.98
C LYS A 497 75.41 72.20 -34.52
N ARG A 498 75.84 72.24 -33.26
CA ARG A 498 76.66 73.34 -32.71
C ARG A 498 78.06 73.35 -33.33
N ASP A 499 78.71 72.19 -33.38
CA ASP A 499 80.05 72.06 -33.97
C ASP A 499 80.03 72.48 -35.45
N LEU A 500 78.96 72.13 -36.18
CA LEU A 500 78.76 72.60 -37.55
C LEU A 500 78.56 74.12 -37.62
N GLN A 501 77.82 74.72 -36.70
CA GLN A 501 77.66 76.17 -36.63
C GLN A 501 78.99 76.89 -36.36
N ASP A 502 79.83 76.37 -35.47
CA ASP A 502 81.16 76.93 -35.20
C ASP A 502 82.04 76.88 -36.46
N VAL A 503 81.99 75.77 -37.22
CA VAL A 503 82.70 75.65 -38.51
C VAL A 503 82.18 76.66 -39.54
N LEU A 504 80.86 76.85 -39.63
CA LEU A 504 80.24 77.84 -40.51
C LEU A 504 80.60 79.27 -40.11
N GLU A 505 80.68 79.58 -38.82
CA GLU A 505 81.09 80.90 -38.32
C GLU A 505 82.54 81.21 -38.70
N ILE A 506 83.45 80.25 -38.55
CA ILE A 506 84.84 80.38 -38.99
C ILE A 506 84.89 80.61 -40.51
N THR A 507 84.12 79.84 -41.28
CA THR A 507 84.10 79.93 -42.74
C THR A 507 83.57 81.29 -43.19
N GLU A 508 82.52 81.81 -42.55
CA GLU A 508 81.96 83.13 -42.86
C GLU A 508 82.91 84.27 -42.44
N ALA A 509 83.62 84.14 -41.32
CA ALA A 509 84.65 85.11 -40.92
C ALA A 509 85.81 85.17 -41.93
N TYR A 510 86.26 84.02 -42.45
CA TYR A 510 87.22 83.95 -43.55
C TYR A 510 86.66 84.57 -44.83
N ARG A 511 85.38 84.33 -45.14
CA ARG A 511 84.70 84.92 -46.31
C ARG A 511 84.63 86.43 -46.20
N GLN A 512 84.29 86.98 -45.04
CA GLN A 512 84.18 88.43 -44.82
C GLN A 512 85.53 89.13 -44.90
N LYS A 513 86.54 88.68 -44.15
CA LYS A 513 87.90 89.27 -44.26
C LYS A 513 88.50 89.06 -45.65
N GLY A 514 88.21 87.91 -46.26
CA GLY A 514 88.62 87.58 -47.61
C GLY A 514 88.09 88.52 -48.67
N LYS A 515 86.95 89.20 -48.47
CA LYS A 515 86.40 90.22 -49.39
C LYS A 515 87.20 91.52 -49.45
N GLU A 516 88.05 91.79 -48.46
CA GLU A 516 88.91 92.97 -48.43
C GLU A 516 90.40 92.62 -48.60
N GLU A 517 90.88 91.58 -47.90
CA GLU A 517 92.32 91.28 -47.79
C GLU A 517 92.88 90.33 -48.86
N PHE A 518 92.05 89.47 -49.48
CA PHE A 518 92.55 88.49 -50.46
C PHE A 518 92.78 89.10 -51.84
N SER A 519 93.81 88.57 -52.54
CA SER A 519 94.07 88.92 -53.94
C SER A 519 92.97 88.42 -54.87
N GLU A 520 92.81 89.05 -56.02
CA GLU A 520 91.73 88.74 -56.98
C GLU A 520 91.83 87.31 -57.54
N THR A 521 93.04 86.76 -57.68
CA THR A 521 93.26 85.37 -58.08
C THR A 521 92.83 84.39 -56.98
N THR A 522 93.15 84.68 -55.71
CA THR A 522 92.73 83.88 -54.55
C THR A 522 91.21 83.89 -54.39
N ARG A 523 90.54 85.05 -54.58
CA ARG A 523 89.08 85.15 -54.56
C ARG A 523 88.43 84.29 -55.62
N LYS A 524 88.94 84.32 -56.85
CA LYS A 524 88.41 83.51 -57.94
C LYS A 524 88.58 82.01 -57.67
N SER A 525 89.76 81.57 -57.23
CA SER A 525 89.99 80.15 -56.92
C SER A 525 89.14 79.64 -55.73
N LEU A 526 88.86 80.49 -54.73
CA LEU A 526 87.93 80.14 -53.64
C LEU A 526 86.48 80.08 -54.14
N HIS A 527 86.07 81.00 -55.01
CA HIS A 527 84.74 80.96 -55.62
C HIS A 527 84.55 79.71 -56.49
N ASP A 528 85.51 79.39 -57.36
CA ASP A 528 85.47 78.19 -58.20
C ASP A 528 85.40 76.92 -57.34
N LEU A 529 86.13 76.87 -56.21
CA LEU A 529 86.07 75.75 -55.26
C LEU A 529 84.73 75.67 -54.51
N GLU A 530 84.14 76.81 -54.11
CA GLU A 530 82.82 76.85 -53.48
C GLU A 530 81.72 76.38 -54.45
N GLU A 531 81.86 76.72 -55.74
CA GLU A 531 80.96 76.28 -56.82
C GLU A 531 81.13 74.78 -57.12
N ASP A 532 82.38 74.29 -57.25
CA ASP A 532 82.70 72.88 -57.47
C ASP A 532 82.23 71.97 -56.31
N LEU A 533 82.29 72.47 -55.08
CA LEU A 533 81.80 71.76 -53.88
C LEU A 533 80.31 71.95 -53.60
N GLU A 534 79.63 72.80 -54.40
CA GLU A 534 78.24 73.20 -54.19
C GLU A 534 77.99 73.60 -52.72
N PHE A 535 78.90 74.39 -52.16
CA PHE A 535 79.00 74.58 -50.71
C PHE A 535 77.69 75.03 -50.05
N SER A 536 76.94 75.94 -50.71
CA SER A 536 75.63 76.38 -50.24
C SER A 536 74.60 75.24 -50.15
N TYR A 537 74.56 74.35 -51.15
CA TYR A 537 73.67 73.19 -51.15
C TYR A 537 74.06 72.20 -50.05
N LEU A 538 75.35 71.95 -49.87
CA LEU A 538 75.86 71.04 -48.84
C LEU A 538 75.46 71.49 -47.43
N VAL A 539 75.51 72.80 -47.15
CA VAL A 539 75.06 73.35 -45.86
C VAL A 539 73.55 73.17 -45.66
N GLU A 540 72.75 73.43 -46.70
CA GLU A 540 71.29 73.20 -46.66
C GLU A 540 70.94 71.72 -46.46
N GLU A 541 71.62 70.82 -47.17
CA GLU A 541 71.40 69.37 -47.08
C GLU A 541 71.72 68.83 -45.69
N ILE A 542 72.85 69.26 -45.09
CA ILE A 542 73.22 68.83 -43.74
C ILE A 542 72.20 69.31 -42.70
N ASP A 543 71.70 70.55 -42.80
CA ASP A 543 70.65 71.03 -41.87
C ASP A 543 69.34 70.24 -42.04
N MET A 544 68.94 69.92 -43.28
CA MET A 544 67.76 69.06 -43.54
C MET A 544 67.94 67.66 -42.97
N LEU A 545 69.11 67.03 -43.14
CA LEU A 545 69.38 65.69 -42.62
C LEU A 545 69.38 65.67 -41.08
N LEU A 546 70.04 66.63 -40.44
CA LEU A 546 70.05 66.76 -38.98
C LEU A 546 68.63 66.98 -38.45
N LYS A 547 67.83 67.82 -39.11
CA LYS A 547 66.43 68.07 -38.76
C LYS A 547 65.58 66.81 -38.91
N GLY A 548 65.76 66.04 -39.98
CA GLY A 548 65.06 64.77 -40.20
C GLY A 548 65.41 63.71 -39.16
N MET A 549 66.69 63.61 -38.78
CA MET A 549 67.15 62.72 -37.70
C MET A 549 66.58 63.15 -36.34
N GLU A 550 66.53 64.45 -36.07
CA GLU A 550 65.97 65.00 -34.83
C GLU A 550 64.48 64.66 -34.70
N GLU A 551 63.72 64.87 -35.78
CA GLU A 551 62.29 64.58 -35.82
C GLU A 551 62.01 63.07 -35.66
N GLY A 552 62.77 62.22 -36.36
CA GLY A 552 62.64 60.77 -36.27
C GLY A 552 62.98 60.22 -34.87
N ALA A 553 64.05 60.73 -34.26
CA ALA A 553 64.43 60.37 -32.91
C ALA A 553 63.36 60.82 -31.90
N LYS A 554 62.92 62.07 -31.98
CA LYS A 554 61.86 62.64 -31.11
C LYS A 554 60.57 61.83 -31.21
N ARG A 555 60.12 61.51 -32.42
CA ARG A 555 58.93 60.70 -32.66
C ARG A 555 59.05 59.31 -32.05
N THR A 556 60.21 58.67 -32.16
CA THR A 556 60.43 57.35 -31.58
C THR A 556 60.39 57.39 -30.06
N VAL A 557 61.01 58.41 -29.44
CA VAL A 557 60.91 58.65 -27.99
C VAL A 557 59.45 58.84 -27.56
N GLU A 558 58.67 59.62 -28.31
CA GLU A 558 57.25 59.85 -28.02
C GLU A 558 56.42 58.57 -28.10
N ILE A 559 56.63 57.73 -29.12
CA ILE A 559 55.94 56.43 -29.26
C ILE A 559 56.30 55.50 -28.10
N VAL A 560 57.59 55.38 -27.76
CA VAL A 560 58.04 54.50 -26.69
C VAL A 560 57.57 55.00 -25.32
N LYS A 561 57.55 56.33 -25.09
CA LYS A 561 56.94 56.93 -23.91
C LYS A 561 55.45 56.62 -23.83
N GLY A 562 54.72 56.75 -24.94
CA GLY A 562 53.30 56.38 -25.05
C GLY A 562 53.05 54.90 -24.74
N LEU A 563 53.86 54.00 -25.30
CA LEU A 563 53.81 52.56 -25.02
C LEU A 563 54.08 52.25 -23.55
N ARG A 564 55.06 52.91 -22.93
CA ARG A 564 55.38 52.75 -21.51
C ARG A 564 54.28 53.28 -20.59
N LEU A 565 53.66 54.41 -20.94
CA LEU A 565 52.48 54.95 -20.24
C LEU A 565 51.29 54.00 -20.37
N PHE A 566 51.13 53.36 -21.52
CA PHE A 566 50.09 52.39 -21.77
C PHE A 566 50.34 51.04 -21.09
N SER A 567 51.58 50.54 -21.07
CA SER A 567 51.96 49.24 -20.49
C SER A 567 52.01 49.21 -18.96
N ARG A 568 51.89 50.36 -18.30
CA ARG A 568 51.69 50.47 -16.84
C ARG A 568 50.29 50.05 -16.39
N VAL A 569 49.72 49.03 -17.03
CA VAL A 569 48.39 48.47 -16.75
C VAL A 569 48.34 47.80 -15.35
N ASP A 570 49.48 47.57 -14.71
CA ASP A 570 49.59 46.89 -13.40
C ASP A 570 49.66 47.82 -12.18
N GLU A 571 49.61 49.16 -12.33
CA GLU A 571 49.42 50.02 -11.15
C GLU A 571 47.94 49.99 -10.73
N GLN A 572 47.65 49.28 -9.63
CA GLN A 572 46.31 49.22 -9.01
C GLN A 572 45.95 50.50 -8.23
N ASP A 573 46.81 51.52 -8.25
CA ASP A 573 46.68 52.71 -7.43
C ASP A 573 45.96 53.84 -8.18
N VAL A 574 44.93 54.39 -7.54
CA VAL A 574 44.29 55.63 -7.98
C VAL A 574 45.25 56.79 -7.75
N LYS A 575 45.55 57.56 -8.81
CA LYS A 575 46.46 58.72 -8.75
C LYS A 575 45.82 59.92 -9.44
N LYS A 576 46.30 61.12 -9.13
CA LYS A 576 45.97 62.33 -9.90
C LYS A 576 46.70 62.28 -11.23
N VAL A 577 45.92 62.22 -12.31
CA VAL A 577 46.40 62.01 -13.67
C VAL A 577 45.88 63.15 -14.55
N ASP A 578 46.73 63.62 -15.46
CA ASP A 578 46.31 64.50 -16.55
C ASP A 578 45.67 63.64 -17.66
N LEU A 579 44.39 63.89 -17.95
CA LEU A 579 43.66 63.16 -18.98
C LEU A 579 44.12 63.53 -20.39
N HIS A 580 44.65 64.74 -20.60
CA HIS A 580 45.20 65.16 -21.89
C HIS A 580 46.45 64.34 -22.25
N ASP A 581 47.29 64.00 -21.27
CA ASP A 581 48.43 63.10 -21.48
C ASP A 581 48.00 61.71 -21.96
N GLY A 582 46.94 61.17 -21.37
CA GLY A 582 46.35 59.89 -21.76
C GLY A 582 45.77 59.91 -23.18
N LEU A 583 45.00 60.96 -23.52
CA LEU A 583 44.45 61.16 -24.86
C LEU A 583 45.55 61.32 -25.90
N ASN A 584 46.54 62.18 -25.64
CA ASN A 584 47.65 62.43 -26.56
C ASN A 584 48.50 61.17 -26.75
N SER A 585 48.79 60.42 -25.69
CA SER A 585 49.51 59.14 -25.79
C SER A 585 48.75 58.14 -26.64
N THR A 586 47.43 58.03 -26.44
CA THR A 586 46.56 57.15 -27.23
C THR A 586 46.56 57.54 -28.72
N LEU A 587 46.49 58.83 -29.02
CA LEU A 587 46.53 59.35 -30.39
C LEU A 587 47.89 59.09 -31.07
N ILE A 588 49.00 59.23 -30.34
CA ILE A 588 50.34 58.90 -30.85
C ILE A 588 50.41 57.41 -31.23
N LEU A 589 49.88 56.53 -30.39
CA LEU A 589 49.84 55.08 -30.67
C LEU A 589 48.97 54.73 -31.88
N LEU A 590 47.85 55.43 -32.04
CA LEU A 590 46.93 55.24 -33.15
C LEU A 590 47.40 55.89 -34.46
N ASN A 591 48.40 56.78 -34.42
CA ASN A 591 48.80 57.58 -35.58
C ASN A 591 49.14 56.74 -36.82
N SER A 592 49.79 55.59 -36.65
CA SER A 592 50.07 54.65 -37.76
C SER A 592 48.81 54.01 -38.35
N THR A 593 47.75 53.93 -37.57
CA THR A 593 46.47 53.32 -37.93
C THR A 593 45.44 54.35 -38.38
N MET A 594 45.69 55.67 -38.24
CA MET A 594 44.72 56.71 -38.58
C MET A 594 44.59 56.98 -40.10
N GLY A 595 45.62 56.71 -40.90
CA GLY A 595 45.54 56.85 -42.36
C GLY A 595 45.12 58.27 -42.79
N ARG A 596 43.98 58.40 -43.48
CA ARG A 596 43.42 59.69 -43.92
C ARG A 596 42.55 60.42 -42.88
N VAL A 597 42.35 59.84 -41.70
CA VAL A 597 41.49 60.38 -40.65
C VAL A 597 42.18 61.55 -39.95
N GLY A 598 41.57 62.74 -40.01
CA GLY A 598 42.01 63.90 -39.25
C GLY A 598 41.54 63.84 -37.79
N VAL A 599 42.27 64.51 -36.90
CA VAL A 599 41.87 64.67 -35.49
C VAL A 599 41.85 66.15 -35.15
N ASP A 600 40.68 66.64 -34.74
CA ASP A 600 40.51 67.99 -34.23
C ASP A 600 40.44 67.98 -32.69
N LYS A 601 41.18 68.87 -32.04
CA LYS A 601 41.36 68.87 -30.58
C LYS A 601 40.88 70.19 -29.99
N HIS A 602 39.75 70.14 -29.30
CA HIS A 602 39.17 71.24 -28.56
C HIS A 602 39.33 71.02 -27.05
N TYR A 603 40.57 71.09 -26.58
CA TYR A 603 40.88 70.87 -25.18
C TYR A 603 40.59 72.14 -24.36
N GLY A 604 39.54 72.10 -23.55
CA GLY A 604 39.32 73.07 -22.49
C GLY A 604 40.23 72.83 -21.28
N GLU A 605 40.38 73.87 -20.45
CA GLU A 605 41.13 73.82 -19.19
C GLU A 605 40.43 72.89 -18.18
N ILE A 606 41.00 71.70 -17.94
CA ILE A 606 40.49 70.70 -17.00
C ILE A 606 41.51 70.40 -15.89
N PRO A 607 41.10 70.19 -14.64
CA PRO A 607 42.02 69.83 -13.57
C PRO A 607 42.47 68.36 -13.67
N MET A 608 43.57 68.01 -12.99
CA MET A 608 44.00 66.63 -12.84
C MET A 608 42.90 65.79 -12.16
N VAL A 609 42.65 64.61 -12.71
CA VAL A 609 41.57 63.70 -12.29
C VAL A 609 42.15 62.51 -11.54
N GLU A 610 41.54 62.13 -10.41
CA GLU A 610 41.89 60.90 -9.70
C GLU A 610 41.35 59.68 -10.46
N CYS A 611 42.24 58.84 -11.00
CA CYS A 611 41.84 57.65 -11.73
C CYS A 611 42.94 56.57 -11.80
N LEU A 612 42.56 55.38 -12.25
CA LEU A 612 43.49 54.34 -12.66
C LEU A 612 43.93 54.62 -14.11
N ALA A 613 45.11 55.24 -14.27
CA ALA A 613 45.62 55.74 -15.55
C ALA A 613 45.55 54.69 -16.68
N GLY A 614 46.02 53.45 -16.42
CA GLY A 614 46.01 52.38 -17.42
C GLY A 614 44.60 51.99 -17.88
N LYS A 615 43.62 52.01 -16.98
CA LYS A 615 42.21 51.70 -17.30
C LYS A 615 41.57 52.83 -18.10
N ILE A 616 41.83 54.09 -17.75
CA ILE A 616 41.32 55.23 -18.52
C ILE A 616 41.95 55.32 -19.92
N ASN A 617 43.26 55.05 -20.05
CA ASN A 617 43.90 54.94 -21.37
C ASN A 617 43.28 53.81 -22.22
N GLN A 618 42.90 52.69 -21.59
CA GLN A 618 42.16 51.62 -22.26
C GLN A 618 40.77 52.08 -22.75
N VAL A 619 40.11 53.00 -22.03
CA VAL A 619 38.85 53.60 -22.49
C VAL A 619 39.07 54.42 -23.76
N PHE A 620 40.03 55.36 -23.74
CA PHE A 620 40.34 56.20 -24.89
C PHE A 620 40.74 55.36 -26.11
N MET A 621 41.59 54.36 -25.91
CA MET A 621 42.05 53.45 -26.97
C MET A 621 40.89 52.75 -27.67
N ASN A 622 39.93 52.21 -26.91
CA ASN A 622 38.78 51.50 -27.49
C ASN A 622 37.83 52.45 -28.24
N ILE A 623 37.53 53.62 -27.69
CA ILE A 623 36.60 54.58 -28.31
C ILE A 623 37.21 55.18 -29.58
N ILE A 624 38.44 55.71 -29.50
CA ILE A 624 39.09 56.36 -30.64
C ILE A 624 39.39 55.35 -31.76
N SER A 625 39.80 54.12 -31.42
CA SER A 625 40.02 53.07 -32.44
C SER A 625 38.72 52.70 -33.17
N ASN A 626 37.59 52.62 -32.46
CA ASN A 626 36.30 52.38 -33.09
C ASN A 626 35.90 53.52 -34.04
N ALA A 627 36.12 54.77 -33.64
CA ALA A 627 35.87 55.94 -34.49
C ALA A 627 36.74 55.92 -35.77
N VAL A 628 38.06 55.71 -35.62
CA VAL A 628 39.00 55.64 -36.75
C VAL A 628 38.63 54.51 -37.72
N GLN A 629 38.29 53.32 -37.21
CA GLN A 629 37.92 52.18 -38.03
C GLN A 629 36.61 52.44 -38.79
N ALA A 630 35.60 53.01 -38.13
CA ALA A 630 34.34 53.35 -38.78
C ALA A 630 34.54 54.34 -39.95
N LEU A 631 35.44 55.32 -39.77
CA LEU A 631 35.80 56.31 -40.79
C LEU A 631 36.64 55.73 -41.94
N GLN A 632 37.44 54.70 -41.68
CA GLN A 632 38.27 54.05 -42.69
C GLN A 632 37.52 53.03 -43.55
N GLU A 633 36.56 52.30 -42.97
CA GLU A 633 35.76 51.31 -43.69
C GLU A 633 34.77 51.94 -44.68
N HIS A 634 34.58 53.27 -44.64
CA HIS A 634 33.62 54.00 -45.46
C HIS A 634 34.31 55.06 -46.33
N ASP A 635 34.59 54.71 -47.59
CA ASP A 635 35.26 55.59 -48.56
C ASP A 635 34.44 56.83 -48.96
N ASN A 636 33.12 56.81 -48.71
CA ASN A 636 32.18 57.87 -49.10
C ASN A 636 32.31 59.17 -48.29
N ILE A 637 33.13 59.19 -47.23
CA ILE A 637 33.34 60.37 -46.38
C ILE A 637 34.47 61.20 -46.98
N THR A 638 34.18 62.41 -47.46
CA THR A 638 35.16 63.29 -48.12
C THR A 638 36.22 63.84 -47.17
N HIS A 639 35.86 64.09 -45.90
CA HIS A 639 36.77 64.59 -44.87
C HIS A 639 36.56 63.82 -43.54
N PRO A 640 37.13 62.63 -43.36
CA PRO A 640 36.96 61.86 -42.13
C PRO A 640 37.66 62.55 -40.96
N LEU A 641 36.91 62.84 -39.91
CA LEU A 641 37.35 63.65 -38.78
C LEU A 641 36.87 63.05 -37.45
N VAL A 642 37.78 62.98 -36.49
CA VAL A 642 37.47 62.74 -35.07
C VAL A 642 37.71 64.03 -34.30
N GLU A 643 36.67 64.57 -33.69
CA GLU A 643 36.70 65.76 -32.84
C GLU A 643 36.74 65.31 -31.37
N ILE A 644 37.72 65.82 -30.60
CA ILE A 644 37.85 65.55 -29.17
C ILE A 644 37.73 66.85 -28.40
N THR A 645 36.69 66.93 -27.58
CA THR A 645 36.39 68.12 -26.78
C THR A 645 36.46 67.77 -25.29
N THR A 646 37.20 68.55 -24.51
CA THR A 646 37.23 68.41 -23.05
C THR A 646 36.72 69.67 -22.37
N SER A 647 35.87 69.52 -21.36
CA SER A 647 35.39 70.67 -20.58
C SER A 647 35.11 70.28 -19.13
N VAL A 648 35.11 71.27 -18.24
CA VAL A 648 34.63 71.11 -16.88
C VAL A 648 33.12 71.34 -16.88
N VAL A 649 32.37 70.46 -16.21
CA VAL A 649 30.92 70.58 -16.02
C VAL A 649 30.56 70.75 -14.55
N GLU A 650 29.35 71.24 -14.27
CA GLU A 650 28.89 71.47 -12.91
C GLU A 650 28.96 70.20 -12.04
N GLY A 651 29.32 70.37 -10.76
CA GLY A 651 29.44 69.25 -9.81
C GLY A 651 30.81 68.58 -9.73
N ASN A 652 31.90 69.29 -10.06
CA ASN A 652 33.29 68.83 -9.94
C ASN A 652 33.59 67.57 -10.79
N LYS A 653 33.13 67.61 -12.04
CA LYS A 653 33.30 66.55 -13.03
C LYS A 653 33.95 67.10 -14.30
N VAL A 654 34.70 66.24 -14.98
CA VAL A 654 35.28 66.51 -16.29
C VAL A 654 34.48 65.74 -17.34
N ARG A 655 34.12 66.43 -18.43
CA ARG A 655 33.47 65.86 -19.61
C ARG A 655 34.51 65.73 -20.73
N ILE A 656 34.61 64.53 -21.30
CA ILE A 656 35.39 64.21 -22.49
C ILE A 656 34.41 63.73 -23.55
N GLU A 657 34.29 64.49 -24.64
CA GLU A 657 33.46 64.14 -25.79
C GLU A 657 34.35 63.75 -26.96
N ILE A 658 34.14 62.56 -27.52
CA ILE A 658 34.84 62.04 -28.69
C ILE A 658 33.79 61.81 -29.76
N LYS A 659 33.82 62.62 -30.81
CA LYS A 659 32.83 62.64 -31.88
C LYS A 659 33.47 62.32 -33.22
N ASP A 660 32.87 61.40 -33.97
CA ASP A 660 33.22 61.14 -35.36
C ASP A 660 32.13 61.62 -36.31
N ASN A 661 32.51 61.89 -37.56
CA ASN A 661 31.59 62.13 -38.67
C ASN A 661 31.38 60.89 -39.54
N GLY A 662 31.41 59.71 -38.92
CA GLY A 662 31.25 58.41 -39.56
C GLY A 662 29.82 58.10 -40.00
N PRO A 663 29.54 56.84 -40.37
CA PRO A 663 28.21 56.41 -40.81
C PRO A 663 27.15 56.42 -39.69
N GLY A 664 27.54 56.65 -38.43
CA GLY A 664 26.63 56.54 -37.29
C GLY A 664 26.10 55.11 -37.07
N MET A 665 25.11 54.98 -36.19
CA MET A 665 24.51 53.70 -35.81
C MET A 665 22.98 53.80 -35.80
N PRO A 666 22.25 52.77 -36.27
CA PRO A 666 20.82 52.68 -36.09
C PRO A 666 20.45 52.36 -34.62
N GLU A 667 19.25 52.73 -34.17
CA GLU A 667 18.88 52.68 -32.74
C GLU A 667 19.00 51.26 -32.14
N HIS A 668 18.65 50.22 -32.90
CA HIS A 668 18.76 48.82 -32.46
C HIS A 668 20.21 48.35 -32.25
N VAL A 669 21.19 48.98 -32.92
CA VAL A 669 22.62 48.74 -32.69
C VAL A 669 23.05 49.49 -31.44
N LYS A 670 22.67 50.76 -31.33
CA LYS A 670 22.99 51.66 -30.20
C LYS A 670 22.55 51.10 -28.84
N GLU A 671 21.39 50.45 -28.75
CA GLU A 671 20.91 49.81 -27.51
C GLU A 671 21.81 48.63 -27.06
N ARG A 672 22.55 48.03 -28.00
CA ARG A 672 23.30 46.79 -27.79
C ARG A 672 24.81 46.94 -27.80
N ILE A 673 25.33 48.13 -28.11
CA ILE A 673 26.79 48.36 -28.24
C ILE A 673 27.59 48.06 -26.97
N PHE A 674 26.96 48.07 -25.80
CA PHE A 674 27.59 47.75 -24.53
C PHE A 674 27.38 46.28 -24.10
N GLU A 675 26.57 45.51 -24.82
CA GLU A 675 26.44 44.08 -24.60
C GLU A 675 27.78 43.39 -24.89
N PRO A 676 28.30 42.55 -23.98
CA PRO A 676 29.50 41.78 -24.26
C PRO A 676 29.35 40.95 -25.54
N PHE A 677 30.38 40.97 -26.38
CA PHE A 677 30.49 40.23 -27.65
C PHE A 677 29.61 40.74 -28.81
N PHE A 678 28.87 41.83 -28.63
CA PHE A 678 28.13 42.44 -29.74
C PHE A 678 29.07 43.19 -30.69
N THR A 679 29.02 42.90 -31.99
CA THR A 679 29.78 43.62 -33.03
C THR A 679 29.04 43.61 -34.36
N THR A 680 29.12 44.73 -35.09
CA THR A 680 28.60 44.87 -36.47
C THR A 680 29.64 44.52 -37.53
N LYS A 681 30.87 44.17 -37.12
CA LYS A 681 31.99 43.86 -38.02
C LYS A 681 31.93 42.41 -38.51
N GLN A 682 32.59 42.14 -39.63
CA GLN A 682 32.72 40.77 -40.17
C GLN A 682 33.36 39.82 -39.17
N VAL A 683 32.99 38.53 -39.25
CA VAL A 683 33.52 37.46 -38.41
C VAL A 683 35.05 37.45 -38.47
N GLY A 684 35.69 37.58 -37.30
CA GLY A 684 37.15 37.63 -37.16
C GLY A 684 37.78 39.04 -37.11
N LYS A 685 37.03 40.12 -37.41
CA LYS A 685 37.54 41.51 -37.36
C LYS A 685 37.16 42.28 -36.09
N GLY A 686 36.10 41.87 -35.39
CA GLY A 686 35.64 42.51 -34.15
C GLY A 686 35.40 41.52 -33.03
N THR A 687 35.90 41.81 -31.81
CA THR A 687 35.70 40.97 -30.62
C THR A 687 34.43 41.30 -29.85
N GLY A 688 33.82 42.47 -30.09
CA GLY A 688 32.63 42.96 -29.39
C GLY A 688 32.82 43.22 -27.89
N LEU A 689 34.08 43.28 -27.41
CA LEU A 689 34.39 43.47 -25.99
C LEU A 689 34.88 44.88 -25.64
N GLY A 690 35.30 45.68 -26.64
CA GLY A 690 35.91 46.98 -26.39
C GLY A 690 34.99 47.94 -25.61
N LEU A 691 33.73 48.07 -26.05
CA LEU A 691 32.77 49.00 -25.45
C LEU A 691 32.17 48.49 -24.11
N SER A 692 32.04 47.18 -23.90
CA SER A 692 31.61 46.62 -22.61
C SER A 692 32.68 46.80 -21.52
N ILE A 693 33.96 46.69 -21.90
CA ILE A 693 35.10 47.02 -21.02
C ILE A 693 35.11 48.50 -20.70
N VAL A 694 34.90 49.36 -21.70
CA VAL A 694 34.78 50.82 -21.50
C VAL A 694 33.71 51.14 -20.47
N TYR A 695 32.51 50.59 -20.64
CA TYR A 695 31.40 50.80 -19.70
C TYR A 695 31.77 50.40 -18.27
N LYS A 696 32.37 49.20 -18.10
CA LYS A 696 32.76 48.71 -16.76
C LYS A 696 33.87 49.55 -16.12
N ILE A 697 34.83 50.03 -16.91
CA ILE A 697 35.88 50.90 -16.41
C ILE A 697 35.30 52.23 -15.95
N ILE A 698 34.43 52.85 -16.74
CA ILE A 698 33.79 54.13 -16.36
C ILE A 698 32.90 53.96 -15.12
N GLU A 699 32.14 52.86 -15.03
CA GLU A 699 31.35 52.52 -13.84
C GLU A 699 32.24 52.36 -12.59
N ASN A 700 33.36 51.64 -12.69
CA ASN A 700 34.32 51.49 -11.59
C ASN A 700 34.94 52.82 -11.15
N HIS A 701 34.99 53.82 -12.04
CA HIS A 701 35.44 55.20 -11.75
C HIS A 701 34.29 56.13 -11.33
N GLN A 702 33.10 55.57 -11.03
CA GLN A 702 31.90 56.34 -10.68
C GLN A 702 31.55 57.42 -11.72
N GLY A 703 31.92 57.20 -12.98
CA GLY A 703 31.64 58.09 -14.09
C GLY A 703 30.33 57.73 -14.81
N ALA A 704 29.97 58.56 -15.78
CA ALA A 704 28.86 58.31 -16.70
C ALA A 704 29.37 58.24 -18.14
N LEU A 705 28.74 57.41 -18.96
CA LEU A 705 29.02 57.27 -20.38
C LEU A 705 27.72 57.40 -21.15
N GLU A 706 27.63 58.38 -22.05
CA GLU A 706 26.47 58.63 -22.90
C GLU A 706 26.89 58.51 -24.37
N VAL A 707 25.97 58.05 -25.23
CA VAL A 707 26.23 57.86 -26.66
C VAL A 707 25.11 58.49 -27.48
N PHE A 708 25.49 59.39 -28.37
CA PHE A 708 24.60 60.05 -29.32
C PHE A 708 25.03 59.63 -30.73
N SER A 709 24.18 58.92 -31.46
CA SER A 709 24.48 58.45 -32.81
C SER A 709 23.23 58.49 -33.66
N GLU A 710 23.36 58.93 -34.90
CA GLU A 710 22.30 58.92 -35.91
C GLU A 710 22.88 58.42 -37.24
N GLU A 711 22.16 57.54 -37.92
CA GLU A 711 22.60 56.94 -39.18
C GLU A 711 22.86 58.04 -40.24
N GLY A 712 24.06 58.00 -40.83
CA GLY A 712 24.57 58.98 -41.78
C GLY A 712 25.12 60.28 -41.18
N LYS A 713 25.05 60.52 -39.86
CA LYS A 713 25.51 61.76 -39.21
C LYS A 713 26.72 61.61 -38.27
N GLY A 714 27.13 60.37 -37.95
CA GLY A 714 28.26 60.06 -37.08
C GLY A 714 27.85 59.70 -35.65
N THR A 715 28.86 59.48 -34.79
CA THR A 715 28.68 59.08 -33.39
C THR A 715 29.44 60.01 -32.44
N SER A 716 28.84 60.35 -31.30
CA SER A 716 29.48 61.05 -30.19
C SER A 716 29.41 60.20 -28.92
N PHE A 717 30.58 59.90 -28.36
CA PHE A 717 30.73 59.30 -27.02
C PHE A 717 31.08 60.39 -26.02
N VAL A 718 30.27 60.52 -24.98
CA VAL A 718 30.41 61.52 -23.93
C VAL A 718 30.72 60.82 -22.62
N ILE A 719 31.95 61.01 -22.14
CA ILE A 719 32.45 60.45 -20.89
C ILE A 719 32.42 61.55 -19.83
N THR A 720 31.82 61.29 -18.68
CA THR A 720 31.84 62.21 -17.53
C THR A 720 32.51 61.53 -16.35
N LEU A 721 33.62 62.08 -15.86
CA LEU A 721 34.39 61.54 -14.75
C LEU A 721 34.41 62.51 -13.55
N PRO A 722 34.28 62.03 -12.31
CA PRO A 722 34.49 62.87 -11.13
C PRO A 722 35.98 63.22 -10.98
N ILE A 723 36.29 64.48 -10.65
CA ILE A 723 37.68 64.95 -10.47
C ILE A 723 38.36 64.23 -9.29
N TYR A 724 37.59 63.96 -8.23
CA TYR A 724 38.04 63.19 -7.07
C TYR A 724 37.25 61.89 -7.00
N GLN A 725 37.95 60.76 -6.95
CA GLN A 725 37.30 59.49 -6.65
C GLN A 725 36.94 59.53 -5.18
N LYS A 726 35.70 59.16 -4.83
CA LYS A 726 35.41 58.84 -3.43
C LYS A 726 36.14 57.54 -3.13
N THR A 727 37.41 57.62 -2.76
CA THR A 727 38.08 56.55 -2.05
C THR A 727 37.19 56.25 -0.86
N ALA A 728 36.65 55.03 -0.79
CA ALA A 728 36.12 54.54 0.47
C ALA A 728 37.28 54.63 1.46
N ARG A 729 37.29 55.68 2.30
CA ARG A 729 37.91 55.56 3.60
C ARG A 729 37.19 54.37 4.24
N ASN A 730 37.94 53.29 4.44
CA ASN A 730 37.54 52.09 5.15
C ASN A 730 36.50 52.41 6.24
N GLU A 731 35.27 51.90 6.05
CA GLU A 731 34.45 51.37 7.13
C GLU A 731 34.48 49.85 7.03
#